data_AF-A0AAN2BJE6-F1
#
_entry.id   AF-A0AAN2BJE6-F1
#
_cell.length_a   1.000
_cell.length_b   1.000
_cell.length_c   1.000
_cell.angle_alpha   90.00
_cell.angle_beta   90.00
_cell.angle_gamma   90.00
#
_symmetry.space_group_name_H-M   'P 1'
#
loop_
_entity.id
_entity.type
_entity.pdbx_description
1 polymer ?
#
loop_
_entity_poly.entity_id
_entity_poly.type
_entity_poly.pdbx_seq_one_letter_code
_entity_poly.pdbx_strand_id
1 'polypeptide(L)'
;MAIVQAFQRCSSVLPISCFGVKTSLQRLLAFTLACALLSGCSGGVDVGVGIGVGQSSAGESSSFAVVSSSSMPVFSSSSASNSSAATVALKPLFGPDTVLEAPVKFDRGDALVTRFADRGRDRHAKENQFQAYDHFLTFYWEHRTAAIEIIDEVAKGGDTIRMNVLTQWRLDDTEAENRWFYRGLNTVAEYYDNGTMVRVDDFNYYKERTWNNRENRPLHIGDKIEFEMSQFLTDNLPRGRANYYGTTYLYIVGEGLVPWDIDGDTFVQGGGFHQKDSVKIPEQAWLGGETTLPYMHSGEPDNHFMQMATNLGFDNGQKFVLGRHVHHSSFVDGSHDENAENGIFDDVVGLAGGNAVNDRCTGCHKRNGRALPEAIGVPLDKWVFKVGDANGEPDPRIGAVLQPSLMGAPSGEGQVSIAAWHDVNGLRAPQYAFSEVEPAQFSARIAPQLVGMGLLEAIAESDILAWEDINDSDNDGISGKARIVADPVTGESRLGRFGWKAGASSITHQVAGALNTDMGVKTSVLPNLDCGSGQAPCPQSDNPLSDEHLQDLVKYIALLGVRPQRDVLNADVVAGKQWFMDAGCEKCHRASYTTSQYHPFAELQGQNIQPYTDMLVHDMGEGLADNLAEGNATGAEWRTTPLWGLGLSACVAGGVANPTGHQGDEVCTPAHSYLHDGRARSIEEAILWHGGEGEASKNHYQQLTPAQQQQMLRFLESL
;
A
#
# COMPACT_ATOMS: atom_id res chain seq x y z
N MET A 1 2.07 -49.55 -21.75
CA MET A 1 1.21 -50.35 -22.64
C MET A 1 -0.16 -49.67 -22.61
N ALA A 2 -0.57 -49.07 -23.74
CA ALA A 2 -1.85 -48.35 -23.97
C ALA A 2 -2.10 -47.06 -23.12
N ILE A 3 -2.49 -45.88 -23.62
CA ILE A 3 -3.05 -45.45 -24.91
C ILE A 3 -2.73 -43.95 -25.12
N VAL A 4 -2.32 -43.66 -26.35
CA VAL A 4 -2.34 -42.36 -27.03
C VAL A 4 -3.65 -42.31 -27.80
N GLN A 5 -4.51 -41.31 -27.59
CA GLN A 5 -5.52 -40.81 -28.54
C GLN A 5 -6.45 -39.77 -27.90
N ALA A 6 -6.24 -38.49 -28.23
CA ALA A 6 -7.31 -37.50 -28.46
C ALA A 6 -6.71 -36.15 -28.91
N PHE A 7 -5.94 -36.14 -30.00
CA PHE A 7 -5.63 -34.92 -30.75
C PHE A 7 -5.76 -35.25 -32.24
N GLN A 8 -6.93 -34.97 -32.80
CA GLN A 8 -7.16 -34.69 -34.23
C GLN A 8 -8.67 -34.63 -34.50
N ARG A 9 -9.21 -33.42 -34.68
CA ARG A 9 -10.31 -33.12 -35.61
C ARG A 9 -10.59 -31.61 -35.60
N CYS A 10 -10.08 -30.93 -36.62
CA CYS A 10 -10.79 -29.95 -37.47
C CYS A 10 -9.78 -28.99 -38.10
N SER A 11 -9.46 -29.26 -39.36
CA SER A 11 -8.90 -28.27 -40.29
C SER A 11 -9.74 -28.27 -41.56
N SER A 12 -9.76 -27.09 -42.21
CA SER A 12 -10.36 -26.71 -43.51
C SER A 12 -11.79 -26.15 -43.40
N VAL A 13 -12.16 -24.98 -43.96
CA VAL A 13 -11.75 -24.30 -45.21
C VAL A 13 -12.09 -22.78 -45.14
N LEU A 14 -11.16 -21.87 -45.46
CA LEU A 14 -11.23 -20.76 -46.47
C LEU A 14 -10.23 -19.60 -46.15
N PRO A 15 -9.63 -18.94 -47.18
CA PRO A 15 -8.43 -18.10 -47.03
C PRO A 15 -8.68 -16.59 -47.20
N ILE A 16 -7.92 -15.73 -46.50
CA ILE A 16 -7.76 -14.31 -46.85
C ILE A 16 -6.29 -13.88 -46.69
N SER A 17 -5.74 -13.47 -47.83
CA SER A 17 -4.54 -12.68 -48.18
C SER A 17 -3.61 -12.11 -47.10
N CYS A 18 -2.31 -12.46 -47.22
CA CYS A 18 -1.17 -11.65 -46.75
C CYS A 18 -0.52 -10.92 -47.93
N PHE A 19 -0.50 -9.58 -47.89
CA PHE A 19 0.46 -8.73 -48.59
C PHE A 19 1.51 -8.29 -47.58
N GLY A 20 2.78 -8.47 -47.92
CA GLY A 20 3.88 -8.50 -46.94
C GLY A 20 4.63 -7.20 -46.74
N VAL A 21 5.73 -7.31 -45.97
CA VAL A 21 6.86 -6.40 -45.99
C VAL A 21 8.12 -7.23 -45.75
N LYS A 22 9.04 -7.20 -46.72
CA LYS A 22 10.41 -7.66 -46.60
C LYS A 22 11.28 -6.54 -45.99
N THR A 23 12.39 -6.98 -45.42
CA THR A 23 13.66 -6.27 -45.17
C THR A 23 13.80 -5.48 -43.86
N SER A 24 14.54 -6.06 -42.92
CA SER A 24 15.81 -5.46 -42.44
C SER A 24 16.59 -6.51 -41.64
N LEU A 25 17.58 -7.11 -42.29
CA LEU A 25 18.55 -8.01 -41.66
C LEU A 25 19.91 -7.57 -42.19
N GLN A 26 20.56 -6.66 -41.46
CA GLN A 26 22.01 -6.40 -41.46
C GLN A 26 22.29 -5.12 -40.69
N ARG A 27 22.79 -5.26 -39.45
CA ARG A 27 23.81 -4.39 -38.81
C ARG A 27 23.82 -4.64 -37.29
N LEU A 28 24.75 -5.47 -36.84
CA LEU A 28 25.84 -5.13 -35.91
C LEU A 28 26.30 -6.39 -35.18
N LEU A 29 27.53 -6.81 -35.47
CA LEU A 29 28.30 -7.68 -34.61
C LEU A 29 29.77 -7.24 -34.68
N ALA A 30 30.34 -7.06 -33.49
CA ALA A 30 31.76 -6.99 -33.12
C ALA A 30 32.58 -5.75 -33.48
N PHE A 31 33.14 -5.09 -32.46
CA PHE A 31 34.60 -5.06 -32.26
C PHE A 31 34.96 -4.65 -30.80
N THR A 32 36.04 -5.24 -30.29
CA THR A 32 36.45 -5.29 -28.88
C THR A 32 37.79 -4.56 -28.65
N LEU A 33 37.96 -4.02 -27.44
CA LEU A 33 39.18 -3.93 -26.59
C LEU A 33 40.31 -2.86 -26.79
N ALA A 34 40.62 -2.20 -25.65
CA ALA A 34 41.94 -1.97 -25.01
C ALA A 34 42.67 -0.60 -25.07
N CYS A 35 42.67 0.08 -23.90
CA CYS A 35 43.78 0.54 -23.02
C CYS A 35 44.91 1.53 -23.47
N ALA A 36 45.04 2.62 -22.67
CA ALA A 36 46.25 3.05 -21.89
C ALA A 36 46.81 4.50 -22.08
N LEU A 37 46.82 5.25 -20.95
CA LEU A 37 47.86 6.12 -20.34
C LEU A 37 48.36 7.42 -21.04
N LEU A 38 48.25 8.58 -20.34
CA LEU A 38 49.38 9.32 -19.69
C LEU A 38 49.01 10.75 -19.21
N SER A 39 49.13 10.96 -17.89
CA SER A 39 49.75 12.07 -17.12
C SER A 39 49.70 13.56 -17.55
N GLY A 40 49.45 14.44 -16.57
CA GLY A 40 49.90 15.85 -16.51
C GLY A 40 49.10 16.70 -15.51
N CYS A 41 49.53 16.80 -14.24
CA CYS A 41 50.30 17.90 -13.61
C CYS A 41 49.53 19.21 -13.30
N SER A 42 49.61 19.61 -12.02
CA SER A 42 49.65 20.98 -11.44
C SER A 42 48.53 21.98 -11.81
N GLY A 43 47.77 22.59 -10.90
CA GLY A 43 48.18 23.28 -9.67
C GLY A 43 47.77 24.77 -9.80
N GLY A 44 47.30 25.41 -8.72
CA GLY A 44 47.13 26.87 -8.68
C GLY A 44 45.86 27.36 -7.96
N VAL A 45 46.11 28.14 -6.91
CA VAL A 45 45.20 28.74 -5.93
C VAL A 45 44.92 30.20 -6.32
N ASP A 46 43.73 30.73 -6.06
CA ASP A 46 43.51 31.99 -5.29
C ASP A 46 42.06 32.49 -5.39
N VAL A 47 41.41 32.58 -4.22
CA VAL A 47 40.23 33.41 -3.97
C VAL A 47 40.52 34.21 -2.71
N GLY A 48 40.45 35.53 -2.81
CA GLY A 48 40.44 36.43 -1.67
C GLY A 48 39.24 37.35 -1.75
N VAL A 49 38.52 37.54 -0.65
CA VAL A 49 37.80 38.77 -0.31
C VAL A 49 37.72 38.88 1.22
N GLY A 50 38.03 40.07 1.73
CA GLY A 50 38.16 40.40 3.15
C GLY A 50 36.86 40.74 3.88
N ILE A 51 36.97 40.74 5.21
CA ILE A 51 35.93 41.02 6.20
C ILE A 51 36.20 42.41 6.81
N GLY A 52 35.15 43.21 7.00
CA GLY A 52 35.19 44.46 7.75
C GLY A 52 33.97 44.58 8.67
N VAL A 53 34.23 44.76 9.97
CA VAL A 53 33.28 44.88 11.09
C VAL A 53 33.03 46.36 11.43
N GLY A 54 31.82 46.72 11.89
CA GLY A 54 31.55 48.03 12.51
C GLY A 54 30.17 48.14 13.16
N GLN A 55 30.12 48.60 14.41
CA GLN A 55 29.02 48.53 15.40
C GLN A 55 28.05 49.74 15.44
N SER A 56 26.92 49.52 16.12
CA SER A 56 26.20 50.38 17.10
C SER A 56 25.31 51.55 16.62
N SER A 57 24.07 51.63 17.12
CA SER A 57 23.68 52.44 18.31
C SER A 57 22.14 52.64 18.41
N ALA A 58 21.65 52.79 19.64
CA ALA A 58 20.26 52.98 20.05
C ALA A 58 19.86 54.47 20.14
N GLY A 59 18.56 54.76 20.21
CA GLY A 59 18.01 56.11 20.47
C GLY A 59 16.50 56.10 20.71
N GLU A 60 16.05 56.98 21.61
CA GLU A 60 14.86 56.91 22.47
C GLU A 60 13.58 57.62 21.98
N SER A 61 12.50 57.26 22.69
CA SER A 61 11.18 57.87 22.97
C SER A 61 10.84 59.32 22.59
N SER A 62 9.55 59.57 22.30
CA SER A 62 8.74 60.60 23.00
C SER A 62 7.24 60.49 22.70
N SER A 63 6.45 60.91 23.67
CA SER A 63 5.00 60.79 23.82
C SER A 63 4.30 62.16 23.74
N PHE A 64 3.08 62.21 23.20
CA PHE A 64 2.10 63.27 23.47
C PHE A 64 0.66 62.74 23.25
N ALA A 65 -0.26 63.19 24.10
CA ALA A 65 -1.67 62.79 24.16
C ALA A 65 -2.61 64.01 23.97
N VAL A 66 -3.93 63.72 23.88
CA VAL A 66 -5.15 64.55 24.09
C VAL A 66 -5.94 64.89 22.80
N VAL A 67 -7.28 64.77 22.60
CA VAL A 67 -8.48 64.23 23.30
C VAL A 67 -9.70 64.22 22.32
N SER A 68 -10.58 63.19 22.44
CA SER A 68 -12.06 63.08 22.22
C SER A 68 -12.78 63.49 20.92
N SER A 69 -13.58 62.57 20.33
CA SER A 69 -15.07 62.51 20.52
C SER A 69 -15.81 61.39 19.73
N SER A 70 -16.59 60.59 20.48
CA SER A 70 -17.93 60.01 20.22
C SER A 70 -18.24 59.05 19.04
N SER A 71 -18.63 57.82 19.41
CA SER A 71 -19.94 57.14 19.19
C SER A 71 -20.08 55.91 18.23
N MET A 72 -20.60 54.83 18.84
CA MET A 72 -21.27 53.59 18.31
C MET A 72 -20.41 52.33 18.06
N PRO A 73 -20.96 51.11 18.31
CA PRO A 73 -20.20 49.99 18.87
C PRO A 73 -19.53 49.13 17.79
N VAL A 74 -18.23 48.92 17.96
CA VAL A 74 -17.42 47.95 17.22
C VAL A 74 -17.20 46.75 18.13
N PHE A 75 -17.45 45.54 17.62
CA PHE A 75 -17.12 44.30 18.30
C PHE A 75 -15.63 44.29 18.67
N SER A 76 -15.37 44.08 19.96
CA SER A 76 -14.05 44.14 20.57
C SER A 76 -13.11 43.10 19.97
N SER A 77 -12.09 43.56 19.23
CA SER A 77 -10.82 42.86 19.08
C SER A 77 -10.14 42.82 20.46
N SER A 78 -10.07 41.64 21.06
CA SER A 78 -9.25 41.43 22.26
C SER A 78 -7.80 41.21 21.82
N SER A 79 -6.97 42.14 22.24
CA SER A 79 -5.51 42.10 22.22
C SER A 79 -4.96 40.83 22.84
N ALA A 80 -3.97 40.26 22.16
CA ALA A 80 -3.11 39.17 22.59
C ALA A 80 -2.69 39.30 24.06
N SER A 81 -3.32 38.47 24.90
CA SER A 81 -2.73 38.00 26.14
C SER A 81 -2.20 36.60 25.85
N ASN A 82 -0.91 36.36 26.13
CA ASN A 82 -0.28 35.05 26.17
C ASN A 82 -1.23 34.00 26.78
N SER A 83 -1.96 33.29 25.93
CA SER A 83 -2.59 32.03 26.30
C SER A 83 -1.56 30.97 25.95
N SER A 84 -0.98 30.36 26.98
CA SER A 84 -0.45 28.99 26.88
C SER A 84 -1.43 28.20 26.00
N ALA A 85 -0.96 27.73 24.85
CA ALA A 85 -1.77 26.90 23.96
C ALA A 85 -2.38 25.79 24.80
N ALA A 86 -3.71 25.83 24.98
CA ALA A 86 -4.41 24.71 25.57
C ALA A 86 -4.14 23.55 24.62
N THR A 87 -3.29 22.61 25.04
CA THR A 87 -3.09 21.36 24.32
C THR A 87 -4.46 20.74 24.17
N VAL A 88 -4.98 20.73 22.94
CA VAL A 88 -6.24 20.04 22.63
C VAL A 88 -6.01 18.60 23.04
N ALA A 89 -6.75 18.13 24.05
CA ALA A 89 -6.62 16.77 24.53
C ALA A 89 -7.11 15.82 23.42
N LEU A 90 -6.18 15.28 22.63
CA LEU A 90 -6.49 14.29 21.62
C LEU A 90 -7.01 13.04 22.32
N LYS A 91 -8.15 12.52 21.84
CA LYS A 91 -8.63 11.23 22.30
C LYS A 91 -7.97 10.14 21.46
N PRO A 92 -7.27 9.15 22.05
CA PRO A 92 -6.68 8.03 21.31
C PRO A 92 -7.73 7.26 20.54
N LEU A 93 -7.47 6.97 19.25
CA LEU A 93 -8.41 6.23 18.40
C LEU A 93 -8.76 4.88 19.01
N PHE A 94 -7.76 4.21 19.57
CA PHE A 94 -7.89 2.95 20.31
C PHE A 94 -7.24 3.04 21.69
N GLY A 95 -7.86 2.43 22.69
CA GLY A 95 -7.38 2.46 24.07
C GLY A 95 -7.82 1.21 24.86
N PRO A 96 -7.62 1.20 26.19
CA PRO A 96 -7.91 0.03 27.03
C PRO A 96 -9.34 -0.49 26.95
N ASP A 97 -10.30 0.36 26.59
CA ASP A 97 -11.72 0.00 26.45
C ASP A 97 -12.09 -0.47 25.03
N THR A 98 -11.13 -0.50 24.09
CA THR A 98 -11.38 -0.99 22.73
C THR A 98 -11.70 -2.48 22.76
N VAL A 99 -12.79 -2.87 22.08
CA VAL A 99 -13.14 -4.29 21.90
C VAL A 99 -12.17 -4.90 20.90
N LEU A 100 -11.41 -5.89 21.36
CA LEU A 100 -10.39 -6.57 20.57
C LEU A 100 -10.93 -7.88 19.99
N GLU A 101 -10.50 -8.19 18.76
CA GLU A 101 -10.67 -9.52 18.17
C GLU A 101 -9.80 -10.56 18.90
N ALA A 102 -10.11 -11.85 18.68
CA ALA A 102 -9.36 -12.93 19.29
C ALA A 102 -7.89 -12.92 18.82
N PRO A 103 -6.92 -13.22 19.71
CA PRO A 103 -5.51 -13.21 19.34
C PRO A 103 -5.21 -14.24 18.24
N VAL A 104 -4.42 -13.82 17.24
CA VAL A 104 -3.93 -14.70 16.17
C VAL A 104 -2.82 -15.63 16.65
N LYS A 105 -2.16 -15.32 17.77
CA LYS A 105 -1.14 -16.17 18.40
C LYS A 105 -1.21 -16.04 19.91
N PHE A 106 -1.29 -17.17 20.63
CA PHE A 106 -1.38 -17.15 22.09
C PHE A 106 -0.90 -18.46 22.74
N ASP A 107 -0.52 -18.35 24.00
CA ASP A 107 -0.16 -19.48 24.86
C ASP A 107 -1.43 -20.05 25.53
N ARG A 108 -1.74 -21.33 25.25
CA ARG A 108 -2.85 -22.05 25.87
C ARG A 108 -2.46 -22.73 27.20
N GLY A 109 -1.19 -22.63 27.59
CA GLY A 109 -0.57 -23.30 28.75
C GLY A 109 0.07 -24.64 28.38
N ASP A 110 -0.60 -25.42 27.55
CA ASP A 110 -0.17 -26.74 27.05
C ASP A 110 0.25 -26.74 25.57
N ALA A 111 -0.03 -25.66 24.84
CA ALA A 111 0.37 -25.47 23.45
C ALA A 111 0.58 -23.99 23.11
N LEU A 112 1.42 -23.72 22.11
CA LEU A 112 1.39 -22.47 21.36
C LEU A 112 0.31 -22.60 20.27
N VAL A 113 -0.66 -21.69 20.25
CA VAL A 113 -1.73 -21.69 19.24
C VAL A 113 -1.50 -20.56 18.25
N THR A 114 -1.61 -20.84 16.94
CA THR A 114 -1.55 -19.86 15.85
C THR A 114 -2.78 -19.99 14.97
N ARG A 115 -3.48 -18.88 14.72
CA ARG A 115 -4.75 -18.80 13.98
C ARG A 115 -4.61 -17.85 12.82
N PHE A 116 -4.93 -18.31 11.62
CA PHE A 116 -4.79 -17.52 10.40
C PHE A 116 -5.77 -17.99 9.31
N ALA A 117 -5.96 -17.17 8.29
CA ALA A 117 -6.81 -17.48 7.14
C ALA A 117 -6.00 -17.84 5.90
N ASP A 118 -6.62 -18.58 4.99
CA ASP A 118 -6.12 -18.80 3.64
C ASP A 118 -7.23 -18.68 2.59
N ARG A 119 -6.83 -18.54 1.32
CA ARG A 119 -7.72 -18.45 0.16
C ARG A 119 -7.26 -19.39 -0.96
N GLY A 120 -8.15 -19.68 -1.90
CA GLY A 120 -7.81 -20.43 -3.10
C GLY A 120 -6.82 -19.68 -4.01
N ARG A 121 -5.83 -20.41 -4.54
CA ARG A 121 -4.77 -19.99 -5.49
C ARG A 121 -4.81 -20.87 -6.74
N ASP A 122 -4.19 -20.41 -7.84
CA ASP A 122 -4.21 -21.16 -9.11
C ASP A 122 -3.10 -22.21 -9.24
N ARG A 123 -1.94 -21.95 -8.63
CA ARG A 123 -0.72 -22.74 -8.80
C ARG A 123 0.06 -22.86 -7.49
N HIS A 124 1.30 -23.34 -7.53
CA HIS A 124 2.20 -23.37 -6.38
C HIS A 124 3.07 -22.11 -6.31
N ALA A 125 3.41 -21.67 -5.10
CA ALA A 125 4.12 -20.41 -4.84
C ALA A 125 5.48 -20.27 -5.55
N LYS A 126 6.11 -21.41 -5.88
CA LYS A 126 7.45 -21.49 -6.45
C LYS A 126 7.45 -21.78 -7.96
N GLU A 127 6.28 -21.91 -8.59
CA GLU A 127 6.11 -22.13 -10.04
C GLU A 127 6.13 -20.82 -10.83
N ASN A 128 7.33 -20.25 -11.02
CA ASN A 128 7.48 -18.98 -11.73
C ASN A 128 7.22 -19.07 -13.23
N GLN A 129 7.30 -20.25 -13.85
CA GLN A 129 7.01 -20.43 -15.26
C GLN A 129 5.52 -20.29 -15.63
N PHE A 130 4.65 -20.02 -14.66
CA PHE A 130 3.22 -19.84 -14.91
C PHE A 130 2.68 -18.46 -14.51
N GLN A 131 3.37 -17.75 -13.59
CA GLN A 131 2.97 -16.44 -13.07
C GLN A 131 1.46 -16.35 -12.74
N ALA A 132 0.97 -17.38 -12.04
CA ALA A 132 -0.46 -17.58 -11.80
C ALA A 132 -0.81 -17.84 -10.33
N TYR A 133 0.16 -17.89 -9.43
CA TYR A 133 -0.09 -18.16 -8.02
C TYR A 133 -0.81 -17.01 -7.30
N ASP A 134 -0.30 -15.78 -7.42
CA ASP A 134 -0.69 -14.66 -6.53
C ASP A 134 -1.89 -13.84 -7.02
N HIS A 135 -2.58 -14.25 -8.09
CA HIS A 135 -3.79 -13.56 -8.55
C HIS A 135 -5.06 -14.00 -7.79
N PHE A 136 -6.15 -13.26 -7.97
CA PHE A 136 -7.49 -13.64 -7.50
C PHE A 136 -8.27 -14.30 -8.64
N LEU A 137 -8.81 -15.48 -8.39
CA LEU A 137 -9.61 -16.25 -9.35
C LEU A 137 -11.06 -15.78 -9.35
N THR A 138 -11.85 -16.12 -10.37
CA THR A 138 -13.29 -15.80 -10.39
C THR A 138 -14.01 -16.31 -9.14
N PHE A 139 -14.97 -15.52 -8.64
CA PHE A 139 -15.78 -15.85 -7.45
C PHE A 139 -14.96 -16.13 -6.18
N TYR A 140 -13.78 -15.52 -6.02
CA TYR A 140 -12.87 -15.77 -4.91
C TYR A 140 -13.49 -15.52 -3.51
N TRP A 141 -14.58 -14.75 -3.43
CA TRP A 141 -15.33 -14.48 -2.19
C TRP A 141 -16.38 -15.54 -1.86
N GLU A 142 -16.60 -16.54 -2.72
CA GLU A 142 -17.59 -17.59 -2.50
C GLU A 142 -16.86 -18.90 -2.25
N HIS A 143 -17.02 -19.50 -1.08
CA HIS A 143 -16.64 -20.90 -0.82
C HIS A 143 -15.14 -21.24 -0.88
N ARG A 144 -14.27 -20.23 -0.96
CA ARG A 144 -12.83 -20.36 -1.30
C ARG A 144 -11.88 -19.83 -0.24
N THR A 145 -12.40 -19.58 0.95
CA THR A 145 -11.61 -19.22 2.12
C THR A 145 -11.62 -20.34 3.16
N ALA A 146 -10.56 -20.39 3.95
CA ALA A 146 -10.40 -21.32 5.04
C ALA A 146 -9.87 -20.61 6.29
N ALA A 147 -10.39 -21.00 7.44
CA ALA A 147 -9.89 -20.63 8.76
C ALA A 147 -9.03 -21.76 9.31
N ILE A 148 -7.81 -21.46 9.74
CA ILE A 148 -6.80 -22.45 10.13
C ILE A 148 -6.31 -22.17 11.54
N GLU A 149 -6.17 -23.22 12.34
CA GLU A 149 -5.59 -23.18 13.69
C GLU A 149 -4.50 -24.24 13.82
N ILE A 150 -3.27 -23.83 14.10
CA ILE A 150 -2.16 -24.71 14.46
C ILE A 150 -2.04 -24.73 15.98
N ILE A 151 -2.09 -25.92 16.57
CA ILE A 151 -1.85 -26.23 17.98
C ILE A 151 -0.50 -26.93 18.05
N ASP A 152 0.50 -26.24 18.59
CA ASP A 152 1.86 -26.73 18.76
C ASP A 152 2.12 -27.06 20.23
N GLU A 153 1.94 -28.33 20.60
CA GLU A 153 2.23 -28.83 21.95
C GLU A 153 3.73 -29.04 22.17
N VAL A 154 4.51 -29.21 21.09
CA VAL A 154 5.98 -29.33 21.14
C VAL A 154 6.60 -28.08 21.76
N ALA A 155 6.04 -26.91 21.45
CA ALA A 155 6.40 -25.62 22.08
C ALA A 155 6.33 -25.64 23.61
N LYS A 156 5.52 -26.53 24.19
CA LYS A 156 5.24 -26.63 25.63
C LYS A 156 5.61 -27.99 26.23
N GLY A 157 6.47 -28.75 25.54
CA GLY A 157 7.00 -30.03 26.03
C GLY A 157 6.14 -31.25 25.72
N GLY A 158 5.07 -31.09 24.95
CA GLY A 158 4.41 -32.20 24.25
C GLY A 158 5.23 -32.67 23.04
N ASP A 159 4.61 -33.48 22.19
CA ASP A 159 5.26 -34.10 21.02
C ASP A 159 4.46 -33.94 19.72
N THR A 160 3.37 -33.17 19.77
CA THR A 160 2.35 -33.12 18.71
C THR A 160 2.20 -31.72 18.14
N ILE A 161 2.04 -31.66 16.81
CA ILE A 161 1.52 -30.49 16.10
C ILE A 161 0.26 -30.89 15.36
N ARG A 162 -0.82 -30.15 15.60
CA ARG A 162 -2.12 -30.36 14.97
C ARG A 162 -2.56 -29.10 14.26
N MET A 163 -2.96 -29.22 13.00
CA MET A 163 -3.62 -28.17 12.23
C MET A 163 -5.10 -28.51 12.08
N ASN A 164 -5.98 -27.70 12.65
CA ASN A 164 -7.41 -27.71 12.41
C ASN A 164 -7.73 -26.75 11.26
N VAL A 165 -8.66 -27.15 10.39
CA VAL A 165 -9.08 -26.38 9.23
C VAL A 165 -10.60 -26.34 9.16
N LEU A 166 -11.16 -25.15 9.04
CA LEU A 166 -12.57 -24.91 8.76
C LEU A 166 -12.69 -24.26 7.37
N THR A 167 -13.40 -24.91 6.45
CA THR A 167 -13.62 -24.41 5.08
C THR A 167 -15.04 -23.86 4.90
N GLN A 168 -15.25 -23.00 3.91
CA GLN A 168 -16.58 -22.52 3.54
C GLN A 168 -17.41 -23.49 2.68
N TRP A 169 -16.75 -24.53 2.17
CA TRP A 169 -17.37 -25.57 1.37
C TRP A 169 -16.67 -26.89 1.59
N ARG A 170 -17.41 -27.96 1.34
CA ARG A 170 -16.92 -29.31 1.55
C ARG A 170 -15.78 -29.62 0.58
N LEU A 171 -14.68 -30.14 1.12
CA LEU A 171 -13.57 -30.69 0.36
C LEU A 171 -13.89 -32.10 -0.16
N ASP A 172 -13.26 -32.49 -1.26
CA ASP A 172 -13.32 -33.84 -1.78
C ASP A 172 -12.74 -34.85 -0.77
N ASP A 173 -13.37 -36.02 -0.66
CA ASP A 173 -13.01 -37.03 0.33
C ASP A 173 -11.64 -37.65 0.08
N THR A 174 -11.17 -37.59 -1.17
CA THR A 174 -9.89 -38.13 -1.62
C THR A 174 -8.84 -37.05 -1.86
N GLU A 175 -9.24 -35.78 -1.88
CA GLU A 175 -8.35 -34.66 -2.23
C GLU A 175 -8.41 -33.46 -1.27
N ALA A 176 -8.83 -33.67 -0.02
CA ALA A 176 -8.64 -32.70 1.08
C ALA A 176 -7.14 -32.54 1.45
N GLU A 177 -6.31 -32.17 0.49
CA GLU A 177 -4.85 -32.23 0.57
C GLU A 177 -4.26 -31.19 1.53
N ASN A 178 -3.29 -31.63 2.31
CA ASN A 178 -2.47 -30.76 3.14
C ASN A 178 -1.06 -31.35 3.21
N ARG A 179 -0.07 -30.63 2.69
CA ARG A 179 1.27 -31.16 2.38
C ARG A 179 2.29 -30.53 3.31
N TRP A 180 3.08 -31.34 4.03
CA TRP A 180 4.04 -30.84 5.04
C TRP A 180 5.46 -31.30 4.74
N PHE A 181 6.43 -30.48 5.14
CA PHE A 181 7.87 -30.71 5.02
C PHE A 181 8.32 -30.76 3.56
N TYR A 182 8.70 -29.60 3.02
CA TYR A 182 9.14 -29.47 1.64
C TYR A 182 10.31 -30.39 1.28
N ARG A 183 10.26 -30.97 0.08
CA ARG A 183 11.25 -31.91 -0.45
C ARG A 183 11.93 -31.41 -1.72
N GLY A 184 11.17 -30.87 -2.67
CA GLY A 184 11.71 -30.21 -3.87
C GLY A 184 12.62 -31.07 -4.77
N LEU A 185 12.31 -32.37 -4.96
CA LEU A 185 13.15 -33.26 -5.76
C LEU A 185 12.78 -33.23 -7.26
N ASN A 186 11.51 -33.48 -7.58
CA ASN A 186 11.01 -33.59 -8.95
C ASN A 186 10.18 -32.38 -9.36
N THR A 187 9.49 -31.75 -8.41
CA THR A 187 8.71 -30.53 -8.60
C THR A 187 8.87 -29.62 -7.39
N VAL A 188 8.62 -28.32 -7.60
CA VAL A 188 8.56 -27.30 -6.55
C VAL A 188 7.32 -27.44 -5.65
N ALA A 189 6.50 -28.46 -5.87
CA ALA A 189 5.30 -28.80 -5.10
C ALA A 189 5.43 -30.15 -4.36
N GLU A 190 6.64 -30.71 -4.28
CA GLU A 190 6.87 -32.03 -3.67
C GLU A 190 7.24 -31.88 -2.18
N TYR A 191 6.51 -32.60 -1.33
CA TYR A 191 6.72 -32.64 0.12
C TYR A 191 6.90 -34.09 0.61
N TYR A 192 7.52 -34.27 1.78
CA TYR A 192 7.72 -35.58 2.40
C TYR A 192 6.45 -36.17 3.00
N ASP A 193 5.46 -35.33 3.33
CA ASP A 193 4.18 -35.74 3.91
C ASP A 193 3.02 -35.19 3.08
N ASN A 194 2.90 -35.70 1.85
CA ASN A 194 1.75 -35.53 0.99
C ASN A 194 0.62 -36.44 1.47
N GLY A 195 -0.50 -35.86 1.87
CA GLY A 195 -1.67 -36.63 2.28
C GLY A 195 -2.91 -35.76 2.42
N THR A 196 -4.03 -36.41 2.68
CA THR A 196 -5.29 -35.73 2.99
C THR A 196 -5.45 -35.50 4.48
N MET A 197 -6.24 -34.49 4.82
CA MET A 197 -6.68 -34.22 6.18
C MET A 197 -7.74 -35.24 6.61
N VAL A 198 -7.82 -35.48 7.92
CA VAL A 198 -8.90 -36.27 8.51
C VAL A 198 -10.14 -35.39 8.60
N ARG A 199 -11.22 -35.82 7.94
CA ARG A 199 -12.52 -35.15 7.99
C ARG A 199 -13.22 -35.42 9.33
N VAL A 200 -13.71 -34.36 9.97
CA VAL A 200 -14.57 -34.44 11.17
C VAL A 200 -16.04 -34.36 10.75
N ASP A 201 -16.38 -33.36 9.94
CA ASP A 201 -17.69 -33.16 9.32
C ASP A 201 -17.50 -32.50 7.94
N ASP A 202 -18.57 -31.96 7.34
CA ASP A 202 -18.50 -31.41 5.98
C ASP A 202 -17.58 -30.19 5.85
N PHE A 203 -17.26 -29.48 6.92
CA PHE A 203 -16.46 -28.25 6.87
C PHE A 203 -15.23 -28.28 7.76
N ASN A 204 -15.16 -29.22 8.71
CA ASN A 204 -14.07 -29.34 9.67
C ASN A 204 -13.14 -30.50 9.33
N TYR A 205 -11.84 -30.19 9.28
CA TYR A 205 -10.77 -31.10 8.95
C TYR A 205 -9.61 -30.92 9.93
N TYR A 206 -8.75 -31.94 10.07
CA TYR A 206 -7.48 -31.76 10.75
C TYR A 206 -6.35 -32.63 10.18
N LYS A 207 -5.12 -32.19 10.39
CA LYS A 207 -3.90 -32.98 10.17
C LYS A 207 -3.00 -32.87 11.40
N GLU A 208 -2.47 -34.00 11.84
CA GLU A 208 -1.69 -34.08 13.07
C GLU A 208 -0.45 -34.94 12.87
N ARG A 209 0.70 -34.49 13.40
CA ARG A 209 1.97 -35.20 13.30
C ARG A 209 2.77 -35.09 14.60
N THR A 210 3.53 -36.15 14.88
CA THR A 210 4.52 -36.23 15.97
C THR A 210 5.95 -36.46 15.45
N TRP A 211 6.09 -36.62 14.13
CA TRP A 211 7.34 -37.01 13.47
C TRP A 211 7.67 -36.06 12.32
N ASN A 212 8.94 -35.65 12.25
CA ASN A 212 9.49 -34.85 11.15
C ASN A 212 9.98 -35.80 10.04
N ASN A 213 9.19 -35.96 8.97
CA ASN A 213 9.52 -36.87 7.87
C ASN A 213 10.77 -36.43 7.08
N ARG A 214 11.09 -35.13 7.08
CA ARG A 214 12.28 -34.59 6.40
C ARG A 214 13.56 -34.99 7.14
N GLU A 215 13.55 -34.87 8.47
CA GLU A 215 14.72 -35.14 9.31
C GLU A 215 14.76 -36.58 9.83
N ASN A 216 13.70 -37.35 9.61
CA ASN A 216 13.51 -38.73 10.05
C ASN A 216 13.74 -38.91 11.56
N ARG A 217 13.07 -38.08 12.37
CA ARG A 217 13.11 -38.09 13.84
C ARG A 217 11.82 -37.48 14.42
N PRO A 218 11.56 -37.58 15.74
CA PRO A 218 10.46 -36.85 16.38
C PRO A 218 10.57 -35.34 16.17
N LEU A 219 9.42 -34.66 16.23
CA LEU A 219 9.35 -33.20 16.18
C LEU A 219 10.08 -32.57 17.37
N HIS A 220 10.72 -31.43 17.14
CA HIS A 220 11.26 -30.59 18.20
C HIS A 220 11.16 -29.10 17.88
N ILE A 221 11.31 -28.26 18.91
CA ILE A 221 11.36 -26.80 18.79
C ILE A 221 12.46 -26.38 17.80
N GLY A 222 12.10 -25.53 16.83
CA GLY A 222 12.97 -25.06 15.75
C GLY A 222 12.82 -25.83 14.43
N ASP A 223 12.01 -26.89 14.38
CA ASP A 223 11.71 -27.58 13.13
C ASP A 223 11.00 -26.65 12.13
N LYS A 224 11.43 -26.72 10.87
CA LYS A 224 10.78 -26.01 9.74
C LYS A 224 9.65 -26.86 9.19
N ILE A 225 8.42 -26.34 9.25
CA ILE A 225 7.24 -26.92 8.61
C ILE A 225 6.80 -25.96 7.51
N GLU A 226 7.38 -26.12 6.32
CA GLU A 226 6.76 -25.60 5.10
C GLU A 226 5.53 -26.44 4.80
N PHE A 227 4.40 -25.78 4.60
CA PHE A 227 3.16 -26.45 4.23
C PHE A 227 2.35 -25.68 3.20
N GLU A 228 1.51 -26.42 2.49
CA GLU A 228 0.51 -25.90 1.56
C GLU A 228 -0.77 -26.75 1.70
N MET A 229 -1.92 -26.09 1.81
CA MET A 229 -3.22 -26.73 1.93
C MET A 229 -4.05 -26.48 0.67
N SER A 230 -4.36 -27.53 -0.09
CA SER A 230 -5.24 -27.38 -1.25
C SER A 230 -6.71 -27.35 -0.80
N GLN A 231 -7.51 -26.48 -1.41
CA GLN A 231 -8.96 -26.45 -1.27
C GLN A 231 -9.59 -27.09 -2.51
N PHE A 232 -9.50 -28.42 -2.63
CA PHE A 232 -10.19 -29.16 -3.69
C PHE A 232 -11.61 -29.48 -3.20
N LEU A 233 -12.55 -28.68 -3.69
CA LEU A 233 -13.95 -28.61 -3.30
C LEU A 233 -14.76 -29.71 -4.00
N THR A 234 -15.88 -30.15 -3.43
CA THR A 234 -16.78 -31.11 -4.09
C THR A 234 -17.42 -30.52 -5.36
N ASP A 235 -17.76 -31.38 -6.33
CA ASP A 235 -18.19 -31.03 -7.69
C ASP A 235 -19.58 -30.36 -7.81
N ASN A 236 -20.29 -30.18 -6.70
CA ASN A 236 -21.61 -29.55 -6.62
C ASN A 236 -21.57 -28.04 -6.31
N LEU A 237 -20.46 -27.37 -6.61
CA LEU A 237 -20.30 -25.93 -6.42
C LEU A 237 -21.27 -25.13 -7.29
N PRO A 238 -21.88 -24.05 -6.76
CA PRO A 238 -22.75 -23.19 -7.57
C PRO A 238 -22.03 -22.54 -8.76
N ARG A 239 -20.81 -22.04 -8.55
CA ARG A 239 -20.01 -21.31 -9.54
C ARG A 239 -18.51 -21.49 -9.31
N GLY A 240 -17.71 -21.18 -10.34
CA GLY A 240 -16.26 -21.35 -10.38
C GLY A 240 -15.83 -22.79 -10.61
N ARG A 241 -14.57 -23.10 -10.32
CA ARG A 241 -14.02 -24.46 -10.43
C ARG A 241 -13.93 -25.13 -9.05
N ALA A 242 -13.56 -26.40 -9.04
CA ALA A 242 -13.41 -27.20 -7.81
C ALA A 242 -11.99 -27.22 -7.24
N ASN A 243 -10.96 -27.04 -8.07
CA ASN A 243 -9.56 -27.27 -7.66
C ASN A 243 -8.82 -25.96 -7.39
N TYR A 244 -8.44 -25.72 -6.14
CA TYR A 244 -7.64 -24.58 -5.71
C TYR A 244 -6.45 -25.02 -4.88
N TYR A 245 -5.27 -24.52 -5.20
CA TYR A 245 -4.11 -24.64 -4.33
C TYR A 245 -4.23 -23.64 -3.18
N GLY A 246 -3.43 -23.81 -2.13
CA GLY A 246 -3.38 -22.88 -1.00
C GLY A 246 -2.16 -21.99 -1.04
N THR A 247 -2.07 -21.11 -0.05
CA THR A 247 -0.85 -20.35 0.19
C THR A 247 0.23 -21.27 0.77
N THR A 248 1.45 -21.18 0.26
CA THR A 248 2.62 -21.78 0.90
C THR A 248 3.02 -20.95 2.12
N TYR A 249 3.07 -21.60 3.28
CA TYR A 249 3.48 -21.00 4.56
C TYR A 249 4.74 -21.68 5.10
N LEU A 250 5.51 -20.94 5.89
CA LEU A 250 6.57 -21.48 6.73
C LEU A 250 6.16 -21.31 8.19
N TYR A 251 6.06 -22.43 8.91
CA TYR A 251 5.87 -22.47 10.35
C TYR A 251 7.14 -22.98 11.03
N ILE A 252 7.59 -22.30 12.08
CA ILE A 252 8.71 -22.72 12.91
C ILE A 252 8.15 -23.23 14.25
N VAL A 253 8.41 -24.50 14.56
CA VAL A 253 7.93 -25.14 15.79
C VAL A 253 8.44 -24.39 17.01
N GLY A 254 7.54 -23.99 17.91
CA GLY A 254 7.80 -23.17 19.08
C GLY A 254 7.77 -21.66 18.85
N GLU A 255 7.63 -21.20 17.60
CA GLU A 255 7.66 -19.77 17.25
C GLU A 255 6.38 -19.30 16.54
N GLY A 256 5.87 -20.07 15.57
CA GLY A 256 4.68 -19.72 14.80
C GLY A 256 4.93 -19.57 13.29
N LEU A 257 4.01 -18.89 12.61
CA LEU A 257 4.17 -18.51 11.21
C LEU A 257 5.24 -17.43 11.05
N VAL A 258 6.05 -17.55 10.00
CA VAL A 258 7.07 -16.56 9.67
C VAL A 258 7.05 -16.21 8.17
N PRO A 259 7.31 -14.94 7.81
CA PRO A 259 7.63 -14.56 6.44
C PRO A 259 8.85 -15.35 5.94
N TRP A 260 8.79 -15.81 4.69
CA TRP A 260 9.80 -16.72 4.13
C TRP A 260 10.32 -16.30 2.74
N ASP A 261 11.55 -16.71 2.48
CA ASP A 261 12.29 -16.65 1.21
C ASP A 261 12.86 -18.04 0.90
N ILE A 262 13.64 -18.19 -0.17
CA ILE A 262 14.31 -19.45 -0.55
C ILE A 262 15.83 -19.33 -0.48
N ASP A 263 16.52 -20.43 -0.13
CA ASP A 263 17.99 -20.50 -0.02
C ASP A 263 18.75 -20.64 -1.36
N GLY A 264 18.03 -20.62 -2.49
CA GLY A 264 18.57 -20.66 -3.85
C GLY A 264 17.49 -20.45 -4.90
N ASP A 265 17.86 -19.96 -6.08
CA ASP A 265 16.92 -19.50 -7.13
C ASP A 265 16.66 -20.53 -8.24
N THR A 266 17.53 -21.53 -8.37
CA THR A 266 17.53 -22.46 -9.50
C THR A 266 16.90 -23.79 -9.10
N PHE A 267 15.90 -24.22 -9.86
CA PHE A 267 15.30 -25.54 -9.73
C PHE A 267 15.66 -26.42 -10.93
N VAL A 268 16.20 -27.61 -10.67
CA VAL A 268 16.47 -28.63 -11.69
C VAL A 268 15.74 -29.91 -11.30
N GLN A 269 14.85 -30.39 -12.18
CA GLN A 269 14.13 -31.63 -11.96
C GLN A 269 15.11 -32.80 -11.77
N GLY A 270 15.00 -33.51 -10.63
CA GLY A 270 15.90 -34.60 -10.27
C GLY A 270 17.31 -34.14 -9.87
N GLY A 271 17.52 -32.84 -9.69
CA GLY A 271 18.82 -32.22 -9.35
C GLY A 271 19.28 -32.41 -7.90
N GLY A 272 18.39 -32.85 -7.01
CA GLY A 272 18.67 -33.03 -5.59
C GLY A 272 17.47 -32.73 -4.71
N PHE A 273 17.65 -32.78 -3.40
CA PHE A 273 16.60 -32.48 -2.41
C PHE A 273 16.77 -31.04 -1.90
N HIS A 274 15.68 -30.44 -1.42
CA HIS A 274 15.64 -29.12 -0.79
C HIS A 274 16.13 -27.99 -1.72
N GLN A 275 15.86 -28.10 -3.02
CA GLN A 275 16.09 -26.98 -3.95
C GLN A 275 15.03 -25.91 -3.72
N LYS A 276 15.41 -24.63 -3.57
CA LYS A 276 14.47 -23.57 -3.20
C LYS A 276 13.78 -23.84 -1.84
N ASP A 277 14.55 -24.29 -0.85
CA ASP A 277 14.01 -24.59 0.47
C ASP A 277 13.62 -23.30 1.20
N SER A 278 12.46 -23.29 1.85
CA SER A 278 12.03 -22.06 2.53
C SER A 278 12.89 -21.78 3.75
N VAL A 279 13.27 -20.52 3.90
CA VAL A 279 14.03 -19.98 5.01
C VAL A 279 13.28 -18.78 5.58
N LYS A 280 13.33 -18.63 6.91
CA LYS A 280 12.79 -17.45 7.58
C LYS A 280 13.53 -16.21 7.06
N ILE A 281 12.78 -15.20 6.61
CA ILE A 281 13.35 -13.91 6.24
C ILE A 281 13.96 -13.28 7.52
N PRO A 282 15.15 -12.65 7.48
CA PRO A 282 15.67 -11.89 8.61
C PRO A 282 14.66 -10.84 9.10
N GLU A 283 14.43 -10.73 10.41
CA GLU A 283 13.42 -9.82 10.99
C GLU A 283 13.64 -8.35 10.61
N GLN A 284 14.88 -7.95 10.35
CA GLN A 284 15.21 -6.62 9.85
C GLN A 284 14.64 -6.30 8.45
N ALA A 285 14.08 -7.29 7.76
CA ALA A 285 13.41 -7.12 6.46
C ALA A 285 11.88 -7.19 6.58
N TRP A 286 11.35 -7.42 7.79
CA TRP A 286 9.91 -7.50 8.05
C TRP A 286 9.30 -6.10 8.12
N LEU A 287 9.09 -5.49 6.96
CA LEU A 287 8.56 -4.11 6.87
C LEU A 287 7.21 -3.94 7.58
N GLY A 288 6.40 -4.99 7.66
CA GLY A 288 5.11 -5.05 8.34
C GLY A 288 5.11 -5.92 9.61
N GLY A 289 6.27 -6.27 10.16
CA GLY A 289 6.34 -7.22 11.29
C GLY A 289 5.87 -8.62 10.89
N GLU A 290 5.10 -9.29 11.74
CA GLU A 290 4.58 -10.64 11.47
C GLU A 290 3.53 -10.65 10.32
N THR A 291 3.05 -9.48 9.91
CA THR A 291 2.13 -9.35 8.77
C THR A 291 2.85 -9.33 7.42
N THR A 292 4.19 -9.30 7.41
CA THR A 292 4.99 -9.23 6.18
C THR A 292 4.77 -10.45 5.29
N LEU A 293 4.53 -10.19 4.01
CA LEU A 293 4.36 -11.22 2.99
C LEU A 293 5.68 -11.97 2.73
N PRO A 294 5.63 -13.24 2.28
CA PRO A 294 6.83 -13.94 1.78
C PRO A 294 7.32 -13.34 0.46
N TYR A 295 8.54 -13.66 0.04
CA TYR A 295 9.02 -13.31 -1.31
C TYR A 295 8.14 -13.92 -2.42
N MET A 296 7.95 -13.19 -3.52
CA MET A 296 6.99 -13.54 -4.58
C MET A 296 7.70 -14.39 -5.62
N HIS A 297 7.85 -15.68 -5.29
CA HIS A 297 8.62 -16.61 -6.11
C HIS A 297 7.89 -17.12 -7.34
N SER A 298 6.60 -16.83 -7.47
CA SER A 298 5.78 -17.14 -8.63
C SER A 298 5.92 -16.09 -9.75
N GLY A 299 6.59 -14.97 -9.46
CA GLY A 299 7.07 -14.05 -10.49
C GLY A 299 6.03 -13.13 -11.10
N GLU A 300 4.86 -12.88 -10.47
CA GLU A 300 3.83 -11.96 -10.96
C GLU A 300 4.16 -10.50 -10.60
N PRO A 301 4.79 -9.72 -11.48
CA PRO A 301 5.52 -8.54 -11.06
C PRO A 301 4.63 -7.32 -10.73
N ASP A 302 3.31 -7.40 -10.96
CA ASP A 302 2.37 -6.31 -10.68
C ASP A 302 1.33 -6.64 -9.58
N ASN A 303 1.33 -7.86 -9.02
CA ASN A 303 0.35 -8.31 -8.01
C ASN A 303 0.83 -8.12 -6.55
N HIS A 304 1.90 -7.35 -6.35
CA HIS A 304 2.56 -7.19 -5.06
C HIS A 304 1.69 -6.58 -3.95
N PHE A 305 0.71 -5.75 -4.31
CA PHE A 305 -0.07 -4.94 -3.35
C PHE A 305 -1.47 -5.46 -3.08
N MET A 306 -1.77 -6.70 -3.48
CA MET A 306 -3.14 -7.24 -3.45
C MET A 306 -3.32 -8.37 -2.43
N GLN A 307 -2.27 -8.77 -1.72
CA GLN A 307 -2.27 -10.00 -0.94
C GLN A 307 -2.73 -9.78 0.51
N MET A 308 -3.34 -10.83 1.08
CA MET A 308 -3.66 -10.92 2.51
C MET A 308 -2.39 -10.92 3.36
N ALA A 309 -2.36 -10.18 4.46
CA ALA A 309 -1.31 -10.28 5.47
C ALA A 309 -0.99 -11.75 5.84
N THR A 310 0.30 -12.08 6.05
CA THR A 310 0.72 -13.48 6.31
C THR A 310 0.11 -14.07 7.58
N ASN A 311 -0.15 -13.25 8.59
CA ASN A 311 -0.80 -13.63 9.84
C ASN A 311 -2.28 -13.22 9.89
N LEU A 312 -2.93 -12.97 8.74
CA LEU A 312 -4.33 -12.53 8.67
C LEU A 312 -5.20 -13.43 9.55
N GLY A 313 -5.93 -12.86 10.50
CA GLY A 313 -6.72 -13.62 11.45
C GLY A 313 -7.76 -14.50 10.75
N PHE A 314 -7.98 -15.70 11.31
CA PHE A 314 -8.85 -16.70 10.69
C PHE A 314 -10.33 -16.27 10.53
N ASP A 315 -10.79 -15.28 11.32
CA ASP A 315 -12.12 -14.68 11.28
C ASP A 315 -12.22 -13.55 10.23
N ASN A 316 -11.08 -13.13 9.69
CA ASN A 316 -10.95 -12.00 8.76
C ASN A 316 -10.70 -12.45 7.33
N GLY A 317 -10.33 -13.71 7.07
CA GLY A 317 -10.15 -14.27 5.73
C GLY A 317 -11.33 -14.02 4.79
N GLN A 318 -12.53 -14.39 5.22
CA GLN A 318 -13.73 -14.18 4.42
C GLN A 318 -14.11 -12.70 4.27
N LYS A 319 -13.98 -11.93 5.34
CA LYS A 319 -14.29 -10.50 5.34
C LYS A 319 -13.36 -9.71 4.42
N PHE A 320 -12.08 -10.11 4.37
CA PHE A 320 -11.10 -9.53 3.46
C PHE A 320 -11.51 -9.70 1.99
N VAL A 321 -11.93 -10.91 1.59
CA VAL A 321 -12.35 -11.15 0.20
C VAL A 321 -13.70 -10.51 -0.14
N LEU A 322 -14.61 -10.39 0.82
CA LEU A 322 -15.86 -9.63 0.63
C LEU A 322 -15.59 -8.12 0.49
N GLY A 323 -14.66 -7.58 1.29
CA GLY A 323 -14.23 -6.19 1.17
C GLY A 323 -13.54 -5.89 -0.15
N ARG A 324 -12.74 -6.86 -0.64
CA ARG A 324 -12.17 -6.79 -1.98
C ARG A 324 -13.23 -6.81 -3.07
N HIS A 325 -14.30 -7.58 -2.91
CA HIS A 325 -15.43 -7.57 -3.84
C HIS A 325 -16.05 -6.18 -3.94
N VAL A 326 -16.34 -5.53 -2.80
CA VAL A 326 -16.80 -4.12 -2.75
C VAL A 326 -15.81 -3.18 -3.44
N HIS A 327 -14.50 -3.33 -3.17
CA HIS A 327 -13.44 -2.49 -3.72
C HIS A 327 -13.39 -2.48 -5.26
N HIS A 328 -13.72 -3.63 -5.88
CA HIS A 328 -13.66 -3.85 -7.32
C HIS A 328 -15.00 -3.65 -8.06
N SER A 329 -16.09 -3.42 -7.32
CA SER A 329 -17.42 -3.21 -7.87
C SER A 329 -17.72 -1.75 -8.15
N SER A 330 -18.40 -1.50 -9.27
CA SER A 330 -18.99 -0.20 -9.56
C SER A 330 -20.15 0.10 -8.62
N PHE A 331 -20.15 1.26 -7.98
CA PHE A 331 -21.30 1.75 -7.20
C PHE A 331 -22.41 2.33 -8.10
N VAL A 332 -22.22 2.29 -9.41
CA VAL A 332 -23.19 2.70 -10.43
C VAL A 332 -24.04 1.51 -10.86
N ASP A 333 -23.40 0.49 -11.44
CA ASP A 333 -24.08 -0.63 -12.07
C ASP A 333 -23.74 -1.99 -11.46
N GLY A 334 -22.93 -2.01 -10.38
CA GLY A 334 -22.51 -3.23 -9.69
C GLY A 334 -21.48 -4.06 -10.46
N SER A 335 -21.02 -3.63 -11.64
CA SER A 335 -20.06 -4.39 -12.45
C SER A 335 -18.71 -4.56 -11.77
N HIS A 336 -18.16 -5.77 -11.82
CA HIS A 336 -16.82 -6.08 -11.33
C HIS A 336 -15.77 -5.81 -12.43
N ASP A 337 -14.68 -5.10 -12.11
CA ASP A 337 -13.63 -4.68 -13.07
C ASP A 337 -12.58 -5.76 -13.43
N GLU A 338 -12.77 -7.00 -12.97
CA GLU A 338 -11.85 -8.10 -13.24
C GLU A 338 -12.44 -9.02 -14.31
N ASN A 339 -12.62 -10.30 -14.03
CA ASN A 339 -13.20 -11.23 -14.97
C ASN A 339 -14.73 -11.04 -15.01
N ALA A 340 -15.30 -10.91 -16.21
CA ALA A 340 -16.74 -10.71 -16.43
C ALA A 340 -17.64 -11.82 -15.83
N GLU A 341 -17.11 -13.02 -15.60
CA GLU A 341 -17.82 -14.09 -14.89
C GLU A 341 -18.26 -13.67 -13.47
N ASN A 342 -17.51 -12.77 -12.82
CA ASN A 342 -17.83 -12.23 -11.50
C ASN A 342 -19.20 -11.55 -11.45
N GLY A 343 -19.70 -11.05 -12.59
CA GLY A 343 -21.06 -10.55 -12.73
C GLY A 343 -21.30 -9.19 -12.08
N ILE A 344 -22.55 -8.99 -11.64
CA ILE A 344 -23.05 -7.76 -11.01
C ILE A 344 -23.22 -8.00 -9.50
N PHE A 345 -22.74 -7.05 -8.70
CA PHE A 345 -22.99 -7.01 -7.28
C PHE A 345 -24.21 -6.13 -6.99
N ASP A 346 -25.37 -6.76 -6.87
CA ASP A 346 -26.66 -6.07 -6.76
C ASP A 346 -26.75 -5.09 -5.59
N ASP A 347 -26.09 -5.39 -4.46
CA ASP A 347 -26.17 -4.59 -3.24
C ASP A 347 -25.52 -3.20 -3.34
N VAL A 348 -24.67 -2.98 -4.34
CA VAL A 348 -23.99 -1.69 -4.54
C VAL A 348 -24.51 -0.91 -5.76
N VAL A 349 -25.47 -1.47 -6.50
CA VAL A 349 -26.07 -0.83 -7.68
C VAL A 349 -26.79 0.46 -7.27
N GLY A 350 -26.48 1.56 -7.97
CA GLY A 350 -27.15 2.85 -7.78
C GLY A 350 -26.84 3.54 -6.45
N LEU A 351 -25.83 3.10 -5.70
CA LEU A 351 -25.40 3.77 -4.46
C LEU A 351 -24.66 5.09 -4.74
N ALA A 352 -23.98 5.19 -5.88
CA ALA A 352 -23.36 6.43 -6.35
C ALA A 352 -24.44 7.44 -6.76
N GLY A 353 -24.52 8.56 -6.04
CA GLY A 353 -25.39 9.68 -6.34
C GLY A 353 -24.61 10.82 -7.01
N GLY A 354 -25.07 11.25 -8.19
CA GLY A 354 -24.64 12.51 -8.79
C GLY A 354 -23.24 12.51 -9.40
N ASN A 355 -22.56 13.65 -9.30
CA ASN A 355 -21.21 13.83 -9.81
C ASN A 355 -20.21 13.06 -8.95
N ALA A 356 -19.20 12.47 -9.59
CA ALA A 356 -18.10 11.79 -8.92
C ALA A 356 -16.83 11.91 -9.77
N VAL A 357 -15.69 11.58 -9.17
CA VAL A 357 -14.40 11.40 -9.84
C VAL A 357 -14.37 10.03 -10.52
N ASN A 358 -14.80 8.97 -9.82
CA ASN A 358 -14.79 7.62 -10.33
C ASN A 358 -15.96 6.78 -9.73
N ASP A 359 -16.24 5.61 -10.30
CA ASP A 359 -17.37 4.76 -9.90
C ASP A 359 -16.99 3.59 -8.98
N ARG A 360 -15.69 3.34 -8.80
CA ARG A 360 -15.13 2.24 -8.00
C ARG A 360 -13.77 2.61 -7.43
N CYS A 361 -13.36 1.94 -6.36
CA CYS A 361 -12.08 2.27 -5.69
C CYS A 361 -10.88 1.99 -6.60
N THR A 362 -10.92 0.91 -7.39
CA THR A 362 -9.84 0.53 -8.32
C THR A 362 -9.68 1.46 -9.52
N GLY A 363 -10.69 2.28 -9.82
CA GLY A 363 -10.61 3.30 -10.87
C GLY A 363 -9.51 4.33 -10.57
N CYS A 364 -9.32 4.63 -9.29
CA CYS A 364 -8.22 5.46 -8.79
C CYS A 364 -7.03 4.61 -8.32
N HIS A 365 -7.28 3.54 -7.55
CA HIS A 365 -6.26 2.71 -6.90
C HIS A 365 -5.97 1.42 -7.67
N LYS A 366 -5.48 1.53 -8.91
CA LYS A 366 -5.20 0.37 -9.77
C LYS A 366 -4.27 -0.62 -9.05
N ARG A 367 -4.74 -1.86 -8.84
CA ARG A 367 -4.04 -2.93 -8.09
C ARG A 367 -3.60 -2.50 -6.67
N ASN A 368 -4.38 -1.65 -6.01
CA ASN A 368 -4.06 -1.00 -4.73
C ASN A 368 -2.81 -0.10 -4.77
N GLY A 369 -2.27 0.15 -5.96
CA GLY A 369 -1.10 0.99 -6.18
C GLY A 369 -1.44 2.47 -6.32
N ARG A 370 -0.39 3.27 -6.54
CA ARG A 370 -0.50 4.68 -6.90
C ARG A 370 -1.05 4.83 -8.32
N ALA A 371 -1.80 5.89 -8.58
CA ALA A 371 -2.18 6.27 -9.95
C ALA A 371 -0.97 6.88 -10.70
N LEU A 372 -1.05 6.90 -12.04
CA LEU A 372 -0.01 7.44 -12.93
C LEU A 372 -0.49 8.71 -13.62
N PRO A 373 0.37 9.74 -13.82
CA PRO A 373 0.11 10.90 -14.67
C PRO A 373 -0.49 10.55 -16.03
N GLU A 374 -1.58 11.22 -16.38
CA GLU A 374 -2.19 11.11 -17.71
C GLU A 374 -1.41 11.93 -18.74
N ALA A 375 -1.66 11.65 -20.02
CA ALA A 375 -1.12 12.46 -21.11
C ALA A 375 -1.68 13.89 -21.08
N ILE A 376 -0.97 14.83 -21.72
CA ILE A 376 -1.40 16.22 -21.82
C ILE A 376 -2.79 16.30 -22.47
N GLY A 377 -3.69 17.08 -21.85
CA GLY A 377 -5.06 17.30 -22.30
C GLY A 377 -6.03 16.16 -22.00
N VAL A 378 -5.58 15.07 -21.38
CA VAL A 378 -6.46 13.98 -20.92
C VAL A 378 -7.02 14.33 -19.54
N PRO A 379 -8.33 14.10 -19.27
CA PRO A 379 -8.93 14.31 -17.96
C PRO A 379 -8.26 13.45 -16.86
N LEU A 380 -8.07 14.05 -15.69
CA LEU A 380 -7.40 13.43 -14.55
C LEU A 380 -8.39 12.72 -13.61
N ASP A 381 -8.92 11.59 -14.04
CA ASP A 381 -9.95 10.79 -13.34
C ASP A 381 -9.43 9.89 -12.21
N LYS A 382 -8.12 9.96 -11.91
CA LYS A 382 -7.45 9.29 -10.78
C LYS A 382 -6.82 10.27 -9.78
N TRP A 383 -7.20 11.55 -9.90
CA TRP A 383 -6.80 12.62 -9.02
C TRP A 383 -8.04 13.13 -8.32
N VAL A 384 -7.84 13.49 -7.07
CA VAL A 384 -8.75 14.36 -6.35
C VAL A 384 -8.23 15.78 -6.46
N PHE A 385 -9.04 16.67 -7.02
CA PHE A 385 -8.82 18.10 -6.93
C PHE A 385 -9.65 18.62 -5.77
N LYS A 386 -8.99 18.80 -4.62
CA LYS A 386 -9.62 19.57 -3.54
C LYS A 386 -9.70 21.02 -3.98
N VAL A 387 -10.81 21.67 -3.69
CA VAL A 387 -11.11 23.04 -4.14
C VAL A 387 -11.61 23.88 -2.97
N GLY A 388 -11.32 25.17 -3.04
CA GLY A 388 -11.75 26.13 -2.04
C GLY A 388 -11.92 27.54 -2.58
N ASP A 389 -12.64 28.35 -1.80
CA ASP A 389 -12.81 29.77 -2.04
C ASP A 389 -11.53 30.56 -1.73
N ALA A 390 -11.59 31.89 -1.81
CA ALA A 390 -10.44 32.74 -1.54
C ALA A 390 -9.92 32.66 -0.09
N ASN A 391 -10.72 32.11 0.84
CA ASN A 391 -10.37 31.90 2.24
C ASN A 391 -9.91 30.46 2.52
N GLY A 392 -9.99 29.56 1.53
CA GLY A 392 -9.66 28.15 1.68
C GLY A 392 -10.80 27.29 2.26
N GLU A 393 -12.00 27.85 2.41
CA GLU A 393 -13.19 27.08 2.75
C GLU A 393 -13.72 26.36 1.51
N PRO A 394 -14.49 25.26 1.65
CA PRO A 394 -15.09 24.56 0.50
C PRO A 394 -15.77 25.53 -0.49
N ASP A 395 -15.56 25.31 -1.79
CA ASP A 395 -16.11 26.19 -2.82
C ASP A 395 -17.65 26.23 -2.71
N PRO A 396 -18.28 27.42 -2.60
CA PRO A 396 -19.72 27.51 -2.40
C PRO A 396 -20.56 26.89 -3.52
N ARG A 397 -20.01 26.80 -4.74
CA ARG A 397 -20.71 26.28 -5.92
C ARG A 397 -20.55 24.77 -6.05
N ILE A 398 -19.37 24.22 -5.81
CA ILE A 398 -19.06 22.81 -6.13
C ILE A 398 -18.65 21.94 -4.94
N GLY A 399 -18.49 22.51 -3.74
CA GLY A 399 -18.13 21.74 -2.54
C GLY A 399 -16.62 21.72 -2.27
N ALA A 400 -16.14 20.70 -1.57
CA ALA A 400 -14.74 20.58 -1.16
C ALA A 400 -13.87 19.84 -2.19
N VAL A 401 -14.47 19.07 -3.09
CA VAL A 401 -13.80 18.32 -4.17
C VAL A 401 -14.52 18.58 -5.49
N LEU A 402 -13.76 18.83 -6.56
CA LEU A 402 -14.32 18.95 -7.91
C LEU A 402 -14.67 17.55 -8.46
N GLN A 403 -15.94 17.37 -8.84
CA GLN A 403 -16.51 16.11 -9.32
C GLN A 403 -16.88 16.20 -10.82
N PRO A 404 -16.07 15.60 -11.73
CA PRO A 404 -16.15 15.88 -13.17
C PRO A 404 -17.40 15.39 -13.91
N SER A 405 -18.00 14.26 -13.51
CA SER A 405 -19.34 13.75 -13.87
C SER A 405 -19.35 12.21 -13.84
N LEU A 406 -20.38 11.63 -13.22
CA LEU A 406 -20.73 10.21 -13.34
C LEU A 406 -22.27 10.10 -13.45
N MET A 407 -22.80 9.07 -14.13
CA MET A 407 -24.23 8.70 -14.13
C MET A 407 -25.27 9.76 -14.51
N GLY A 408 -25.54 9.97 -15.82
CA GLY A 408 -26.76 10.65 -16.26
C GLY A 408 -26.97 12.08 -15.73
N ALA A 409 -25.96 12.65 -15.06
CA ALA A 409 -25.96 14.01 -14.54
C ALA A 409 -26.00 14.96 -15.75
N PRO A 410 -26.90 15.96 -15.76
CA PRO A 410 -27.10 16.83 -16.92
C PRO A 410 -25.86 17.67 -17.29
N SER A 411 -24.94 17.86 -16.34
CA SER A 411 -23.62 18.48 -16.52
C SER A 411 -22.76 18.22 -15.26
N GLY A 412 -21.51 17.78 -15.41
CA GLY A 412 -20.56 17.75 -14.29
C GLY A 412 -20.01 19.12 -13.93
N GLU A 413 -19.14 19.19 -12.92
CA GLU A 413 -18.58 20.46 -12.42
C GLU A 413 -17.43 21.01 -13.26
N GLY A 414 -16.97 20.23 -14.23
CA GLY A 414 -15.83 20.53 -15.10
C GLY A 414 -14.78 19.42 -15.03
N GLN A 415 -13.89 19.39 -16.00
CA GLN A 415 -12.77 18.45 -16.04
C GLN A 415 -11.46 19.20 -15.79
N VAL A 416 -10.51 18.51 -15.16
CA VAL A 416 -9.14 18.99 -15.01
C VAL A 416 -8.21 18.11 -15.82
N SER A 417 -7.28 18.73 -16.54
CA SER A 417 -6.24 18.05 -17.32
C SER A 417 -4.88 18.69 -17.09
N ILE A 418 -3.80 17.96 -17.39
CA ILE A 418 -2.47 18.56 -17.48
C ILE A 418 -2.38 19.29 -18.83
N ALA A 419 -2.31 20.61 -18.82
CA ALA A 419 -2.17 21.44 -20.02
C ALA A 419 -0.73 21.41 -20.57
N ALA A 420 0.24 21.41 -19.67
CA ALA A 420 1.67 21.35 -19.99
C ALA A 420 2.48 20.89 -18.77
N TRP A 421 3.73 20.54 -19.02
CA TRP A 421 4.75 20.36 -17.98
C TRP A 421 5.75 21.50 -18.08
N HIS A 422 5.99 22.22 -16.99
CA HIS A 422 7.04 23.25 -16.93
C HIS A 422 8.33 22.63 -16.42
N ASP A 423 9.44 22.97 -17.09
CA ASP A 423 10.78 22.60 -16.62
C ASP A 423 11.18 23.49 -15.43
N VAL A 424 11.65 22.85 -14.37
CA VAL A 424 12.19 23.49 -13.17
C VAL A 424 13.53 22.85 -12.89
N ASN A 425 14.60 23.42 -13.46
CA ASN A 425 15.98 22.93 -13.32
C ASN A 425 16.14 21.45 -13.72
N GLY A 426 15.52 21.03 -14.84
CA GLY A 426 15.54 19.64 -15.32
C GLY A 426 14.49 18.72 -14.67
N LEU A 427 13.78 19.20 -13.65
CA LEU A 427 12.59 18.55 -13.10
C LEU A 427 11.33 19.08 -13.83
N ARG A 428 10.17 18.45 -13.62
CA ARG A 428 8.89 18.92 -14.18
C ARG A 428 7.85 19.22 -13.12
N ALA A 429 7.06 20.27 -13.32
CA ALA A 429 5.86 20.56 -12.53
C ALA A 429 4.64 20.65 -13.46
N PRO A 430 3.46 20.13 -13.06
CA PRO A 430 2.27 20.16 -13.90
C PRO A 430 1.67 21.57 -13.94
N GLN A 431 1.21 21.98 -15.12
CA GLN A 431 0.27 23.09 -15.27
C GLN A 431 -1.11 22.50 -15.57
N TYR A 432 -2.09 22.81 -14.73
CA TYR A 432 -3.44 22.32 -14.91
C TYR A 432 -4.27 23.25 -15.81
N ALA A 433 -5.24 22.67 -16.51
CA ALA A 433 -6.31 23.41 -17.17
C ALA A 433 -7.66 22.89 -16.68
N PHE A 434 -8.53 23.80 -16.28
CA PHE A 434 -9.91 23.56 -15.89
C PHE A 434 -10.81 23.84 -17.10
N SER A 435 -11.74 22.93 -17.40
CA SER A 435 -12.68 23.13 -18.52
C SER A 435 -13.74 24.19 -18.21
N GLU A 436 -13.99 24.43 -16.93
CA GLU A 436 -14.92 25.42 -16.41
C GLU A 436 -14.15 26.51 -15.66
N VAL A 437 -14.74 27.11 -14.62
CA VAL A 437 -14.07 28.12 -13.81
C VAL A 437 -13.01 27.46 -12.93
N GLU A 438 -11.77 27.93 -13.05
CA GLU A 438 -10.70 27.58 -12.12
C GLU A 438 -11.05 28.07 -10.69
N PRO A 439 -11.02 27.18 -9.69
CA PRO A 439 -11.26 27.54 -8.30
C PRO A 439 -10.24 28.58 -7.80
N ALA A 440 -10.63 29.39 -6.81
CA ALA A 440 -9.72 30.38 -6.23
C ALA A 440 -8.50 29.70 -5.57
N GLN A 441 -8.72 28.55 -4.93
CA GLN A 441 -7.68 27.70 -4.35
C GLN A 441 -7.95 26.23 -4.71
N PHE A 442 -6.90 25.46 -4.96
CA PHE A 442 -7.00 24.03 -5.18
C PHE A 442 -5.74 23.26 -4.75
N SER A 443 -5.91 21.96 -4.54
CA SER A 443 -4.83 21.01 -4.26
C SER A 443 -5.03 19.77 -5.12
N ALA A 444 -4.09 19.52 -6.04
CA ALA A 444 -4.11 18.35 -6.92
C ALA A 444 -3.49 17.15 -6.21
N ARG A 445 -4.23 16.05 -6.08
CA ARG A 445 -3.82 14.88 -5.29
C ARG A 445 -4.01 13.60 -6.07
N ILE A 446 -2.91 12.98 -6.49
CA ILE A 446 -2.92 11.67 -7.16
C ILE A 446 -3.26 10.58 -6.15
N ALA A 447 -3.98 9.53 -6.57
CA ALA A 447 -4.32 8.42 -5.70
C ALA A 447 -3.04 7.73 -5.13
N PRO A 448 -2.91 7.60 -3.79
CA PRO A 448 -1.78 6.89 -3.17
C PRO A 448 -1.96 5.36 -3.22
N GLN A 449 -0.91 4.61 -2.86
CA GLN A 449 -1.03 3.16 -2.60
C GLN A 449 -1.76 2.89 -1.28
N LEU A 450 -2.38 1.71 -1.14
CA LEU A 450 -3.22 1.34 0.01
C LEU A 450 -2.55 0.37 1.00
N VAL A 451 -1.40 -0.23 0.64
CA VAL A 451 -0.74 -1.25 1.48
C VAL A 451 -0.22 -0.71 2.81
N GLY A 452 -0.42 -1.50 3.88
CA GLY A 452 0.07 -1.20 5.22
C GLY A 452 -0.73 -0.15 6.00
N MET A 453 -1.88 0.32 5.49
CA MET A 453 -2.69 1.33 6.17
C MET A 453 -3.13 0.91 7.58
N GLY A 454 -3.50 -0.37 7.80
CA GLY A 454 -3.87 -0.86 9.13
C GLY A 454 -2.74 -0.78 10.15
N LEU A 455 -1.51 -1.10 9.73
CA LEU A 455 -0.34 -0.98 10.60
C LEU A 455 -0.06 0.48 10.99
N LEU A 456 -0.29 1.44 10.09
CA LEU A 456 -0.15 2.87 10.39
C LEU A 456 -1.28 3.39 11.30
N GLU A 457 -2.50 2.86 11.15
CA GLU A 457 -3.62 3.14 12.06
C GLU A 457 -3.32 2.64 13.48
N ALA A 458 -2.62 1.50 13.59
CA ALA A 458 -2.25 0.86 14.84
C ALA A 458 -1.10 1.54 15.60
N ILE A 459 -0.41 2.53 15.01
CA ILE A 459 0.62 3.31 15.74
C ILE A 459 -0.06 4.18 16.81
N ALA A 460 0.40 4.10 18.06
CA ALA A 460 -0.14 4.93 19.14
C ALA A 460 0.06 6.42 18.86
N GLU A 461 -0.93 7.25 19.16
CA GLU A 461 -0.83 8.71 18.96
C GLU A 461 0.37 9.30 19.71
N SER A 462 0.67 8.79 20.90
CA SER A 462 1.83 9.21 21.70
C SER A 462 3.15 9.04 20.98
N ASP A 463 3.29 8.01 20.14
CA ASP A 463 4.56 7.70 19.46
C ASP A 463 4.81 8.60 18.25
N ILE A 464 3.73 9.11 17.64
CA ILE A 464 3.77 10.13 16.58
C ILE A 464 4.00 11.50 17.21
N LEU A 465 3.24 11.86 18.25
CA LEU A 465 3.38 13.14 18.95
C LEU A 465 4.73 13.31 19.65
N ALA A 466 5.40 12.22 20.02
CA ALA A 466 6.75 12.29 20.58
C ALA A 466 7.82 12.79 19.59
N TRP A 467 7.50 12.84 18.29
CA TRP A 467 8.37 13.32 17.22
C TRP A 467 7.96 14.69 16.70
N GLU A 468 6.90 15.28 17.24
CA GLU A 468 6.51 16.63 16.91
C GLU A 468 7.56 17.64 17.42
N ASP A 469 8.05 18.50 16.52
CA ASP A 469 8.99 19.58 16.84
C ASP A 469 8.60 20.89 16.15
N ILE A 470 7.39 21.38 16.44
CA ILE A 470 6.81 22.59 15.81
C ILE A 470 7.75 23.81 15.87
N ASN A 471 8.64 23.89 16.86
CA ASN A 471 9.49 25.06 17.09
C ASN A 471 10.95 24.86 16.65
N ASP A 472 11.29 23.76 15.97
CA ASP A 472 12.67 23.42 15.60
C ASP A 472 13.61 23.53 16.82
N SER A 473 13.23 22.83 17.89
CA SER A 473 13.84 22.99 19.22
C SER A 473 15.28 22.51 19.24
N ASP A 474 15.65 21.59 18.35
CA ASP A 474 17.02 21.11 18.18
C ASP A 474 17.82 21.86 17.10
N ASN A 475 17.19 22.84 16.41
CA ASN A 475 17.77 23.70 15.37
C ASN A 475 18.36 22.92 14.19
N ASP A 476 17.68 21.84 13.80
CA ASP A 476 18.06 21.02 12.68
C ASP A 476 17.37 21.43 11.37
N GLY A 477 16.44 22.39 11.45
CA GLY A 477 15.71 22.98 10.33
C GLY A 477 14.43 22.24 9.95
N ILE A 478 13.99 21.27 10.77
CA ILE A 478 12.77 20.49 10.58
C ILE A 478 11.76 20.89 11.65
N SER A 479 10.50 21.05 11.26
CA SER A 479 9.44 21.56 12.15
C SER A 479 8.17 20.71 12.06
N GLY A 480 8.36 19.40 12.00
CA GLY A 480 7.27 18.43 11.85
C GLY A 480 6.17 18.62 12.86
N LYS A 481 4.92 18.62 12.38
CA LYS A 481 3.74 18.83 13.24
C LYS A 481 2.63 17.83 12.99
N ALA A 482 1.89 17.51 14.06
CA ALA A 482 0.71 16.69 13.96
C ALA A 482 -0.47 17.50 13.40
N ARG A 483 -1.26 16.82 12.56
CA ARG A 483 -2.54 17.35 12.08
C ARG A 483 -3.64 16.89 13.02
N ILE A 484 -4.53 17.79 13.42
CA ILE A 484 -5.68 17.47 14.27
C ILE A 484 -6.95 17.48 13.40
N VAL A 485 -7.75 16.42 13.49
CA VAL A 485 -9.01 16.26 12.75
C VAL A 485 -10.15 16.04 13.72
N ALA A 486 -11.36 16.46 13.34
CA ALA A 486 -12.56 16.02 14.02
C ALA A 486 -12.93 14.61 13.53
N ASP A 487 -13.26 13.72 14.45
CA ASP A 487 -13.89 12.45 14.11
C ASP A 487 -15.29 12.71 13.54
N PRO A 488 -15.64 12.18 12.36
CA PRO A 488 -16.88 12.52 11.67
C PRO A 488 -18.15 12.02 12.40
N VAL A 489 -18.02 11.04 13.30
CA VAL A 489 -19.15 10.45 14.04
C VAL A 489 -19.31 11.10 15.40
N THR A 490 -18.20 11.27 16.13
CA THR A 490 -18.20 11.70 17.54
C THR A 490 -17.91 13.19 17.71
N GLY A 491 -17.31 13.84 16.71
CA GLY A 491 -16.84 15.22 16.78
C GLY A 491 -15.58 15.41 17.63
N GLU A 492 -15.02 14.33 18.19
CA GLU A 492 -13.85 14.38 19.05
C GLU A 492 -12.59 14.73 18.25
N SER A 493 -11.67 15.48 18.87
CA SER A 493 -10.38 15.79 18.26
C SER A 493 -9.48 14.56 18.28
N ARG A 494 -9.01 14.15 17.10
CA ARG A 494 -8.15 12.99 16.84
C ARG A 494 -6.89 13.40 16.09
N LEU A 495 -5.85 12.57 16.18
CA LEU A 495 -4.69 12.67 15.30
C LEU A 495 -5.11 12.35 13.86
N GLY A 496 -4.74 13.21 12.92
CA GLY A 496 -4.86 12.95 11.49
C GLY A 496 -3.74 12.02 11.02
N ARG A 497 -4.07 11.03 10.19
CA ARG A 497 -3.16 9.96 9.77
C ARG A 497 -3.12 9.76 8.26
N PHE A 498 -4.27 9.85 7.59
CA PHE A 498 -4.43 9.43 6.20
C PHE A 498 -4.68 10.59 5.23
N GLY A 499 -4.42 10.35 3.94
CA GLY A 499 -4.37 11.38 2.91
C GLY A 499 -3.02 12.10 2.87
N TRP A 500 -2.87 13.00 1.89
CA TRP A 500 -1.63 13.72 1.62
C TRP A 500 -1.28 14.79 2.66
N LYS A 501 -2.30 15.35 3.34
CA LYS A 501 -2.14 16.31 4.45
C LYS A 501 -2.74 15.79 5.76
N ALA A 502 -2.68 14.47 5.99
CA ALA A 502 -3.16 13.82 7.21
C ALA A 502 -4.62 14.19 7.56
N GLY A 503 -5.50 14.21 6.57
CA GLY A 503 -6.88 14.72 6.64
C GLY A 503 -7.90 13.83 7.36
N ALA A 504 -7.60 12.55 7.54
CA ALA A 504 -8.50 11.58 8.16
C ALA A 504 -7.82 10.86 9.33
N SER A 505 -8.57 10.60 10.41
CA SER A 505 -8.09 10.00 11.66
C SER A 505 -7.98 8.49 11.64
N SER A 506 -8.79 7.83 10.82
CA SER A 506 -8.94 6.38 10.75
C SER A 506 -9.11 5.93 9.30
N ILE A 507 -8.92 4.64 9.04
CA ILE A 507 -9.19 4.04 7.73
C ILE A 507 -10.68 4.17 7.42
N THR A 508 -11.55 3.94 8.39
CA THR A 508 -13.00 4.16 8.25
C THR A 508 -13.32 5.60 7.83
N HIS A 509 -12.68 6.60 8.45
CA HIS A 509 -12.85 8.01 8.06
C HIS A 509 -12.32 8.25 6.64
N GLN A 510 -11.14 7.73 6.29
CA GLN A 510 -10.56 7.89 4.95
C GLN A 510 -11.44 7.24 3.86
N VAL A 511 -11.94 6.02 4.10
CA VAL A 511 -12.80 5.28 3.17
C VAL A 511 -14.15 5.96 3.02
N ALA A 512 -14.79 6.36 4.13
CA ALA A 512 -16.05 7.09 4.07
C ALA A 512 -15.90 8.42 3.33
N GLY A 513 -14.79 9.14 3.54
CA GLY A 513 -14.45 10.36 2.83
C GLY A 513 -14.35 10.14 1.32
N ALA A 514 -13.54 9.18 0.88
CA ALA A 514 -13.38 8.85 -0.54
C ALA A 514 -14.69 8.37 -1.19
N LEU A 515 -15.45 7.51 -0.51
CA LEU A 515 -16.78 7.10 -0.97
C LEU A 515 -17.68 8.33 -1.20
N ASN A 516 -17.65 9.29 -0.28
CA ASN A 516 -18.49 10.47 -0.34
C ASN A 516 -18.07 11.48 -1.41
N THR A 517 -16.82 11.95 -1.37
CA THR A 517 -16.34 13.05 -2.23
C THR A 517 -15.92 12.58 -3.61
N ASP A 518 -15.38 11.36 -3.71
CA ASP A 518 -14.74 10.90 -4.95
C ASP A 518 -15.68 9.99 -5.75
N MET A 519 -16.66 9.37 -5.08
CA MET A 519 -17.51 8.33 -5.68
C MET A 519 -19.03 8.59 -5.52
N GLY A 520 -19.43 9.65 -4.81
CA GLY A 520 -20.83 10.01 -4.62
C GLY A 520 -21.63 9.02 -3.75
N VAL A 521 -20.97 8.22 -2.91
CA VAL A 521 -21.57 7.17 -2.08
C VAL A 521 -21.68 7.62 -0.62
N LYS A 522 -22.91 7.58 -0.09
CA LYS A 522 -23.18 7.86 1.33
C LYS A 522 -22.81 6.68 2.22
N THR A 523 -22.45 6.95 3.47
CA THR A 523 -22.24 5.95 4.52
C THR A 523 -22.90 6.40 5.82
N SER A 524 -22.97 5.53 6.84
CA SER A 524 -23.36 5.92 8.20
C SER A 524 -22.38 6.93 8.83
N VAL A 525 -21.13 6.94 8.36
CA VAL A 525 -20.06 7.83 8.83
C VAL A 525 -20.18 9.23 8.21
N LEU A 526 -20.49 9.30 6.91
CA LEU A 526 -20.73 10.55 6.17
C LEU A 526 -22.05 10.43 5.39
N PRO A 527 -23.19 10.78 6.02
CA PRO A 527 -24.52 10.57 5.44
C PRO A 527 -24.96 11.65 4.44
N ASN A 528 -24.19 12.74 4.30
CA ASN A 528 -24.49 13.82 3.36
C ASN A 528 -23.37 13.90 2.34
N LEU A 529 -23.69 13.91 1.04
CA LEU A 529 -22.70 14.07 -0.03
C LEU A 529 -22.11 15.48 -0.04
N ASP A 530 -20.85 15.58 -0.47
CA ASP A 530 -20.20 16.85 -0.78
C ASP A 530 -20.87 17.51 -1.98
N CYS A 531 -21.59 18.59 -1.72
CA CYS A 531 -22.38 19.31 -2.70
C CYS A 531 -22.35 20.81 -2.40
N GLY A 532 -22.03 21.61 -3.42
CA GLY A 532 -22.23 23.06 -3.40
C GLY A 532 -23.57 23.50 -4.01
N SER A 533 -23.79 24.81 -4.09
CA SER A 533 -25.03 25.39 -4.62
C SER A 533 -25.28 25.07 -6.10
N GLY A 534 -24.24 24.74 -6.86
CA GLY A 534 -24.31 24.37 -8.27
C GLY A 534 -24.92 23.00 -8.51
N GLN A 535 -24.95 22.14 -7.49
CA GLN A 535 -25.55 20.81 -7.54
C GLN A 535 -26.92 20.78 -6.85
N ALA A 536 -27.54 21.93 -6.54
CA ALA A 536 -28.80 21.97 -5.79
C ALA A 536 -30.04 21.57 -6.64
N PRO A 537 -30.93 20.69 -6.13
CA PRO A 537 -30.80 19.93 -4.89
C PRO A 537 -29.73 18.85 -5.01
N CYS A 538 -28.88 18.72 -3.99
CA CYS A 538 -27.78 17.74 -3.98
C CYS A 538 -28.34 16.34 -4.34
N PRO A 539 -27.77 15.66 -5.35
CA PRO A 539 -28.21 14.33 -5.75
C PRO A 539 -28.32 13.40 -4.54
N GLN A 540 -29.41 12.65 -4.46
CA GLN A 540 -29.62 11.69 -3.39
C GLN A 540 -29.67 10.29 -4.00
N SER A 541 -28.82 9.39 -3.53
CA SER A 541 -29.12 7.95 -3.57
C SER A 541 -30.08 7.61 -2.43
N ASP A 542 -31.00 6.67 -2.65
CA ASP A 542 -32.03 6.34 -1.66
C ASP A 542 -31.44 5.71 -0.39
N ASN A 543 -30.31 5.01 -0.51
CA ASN A 543 -29.67 4.28 0.60
C ASN A 543 -28.15 4.56 0.66
N PRO A 544 -27.57 4.64 1.87
CA PRO A 544 -26.11 4.57 2.03
C PRO A 544 -25.60 3.14 1.77
N LEU A 545 -24.29 3.01 1.58
CA LEU A 545 -23.61 1.72 1.69
C LEU A 545 -23.87 1.12 3.09
N SER A 546 -24.17 -0.18 3.14
CA SER A 546 -24.42 -0.87 4.41
C SER A 546 -23.17 -0.86 5.30
N ASP A 547 -23.38 -0.84 6.62
CA ASP A 547 -22.28 -0.89 7.59
C ASP A 547 -21.44 -2.17 7.44
N GLU A 548 -22.06 -3.28 7.02
CA GLU A 548 -21.37 -4.54 6.75
C GLU A 548 -20.37 -4.39 5.59
N HIS A 549 -20.82 -3.89 4.43
CA HIS A 549 -19.93 -3.67 3.28
C HIS A 549 -18.86 -2.61 3.55
N LEU A 550 -19.18 -1.57 4.31
CA LEU A 550 -18.19 -0.59 4.75
C LEU A 550 -17.13 -1.23 5.64
N GLN A 551 -17.53 -2.05 6.61
CA GLN A 551 -16.59 -2.74 7.51
C GLN A 551 -15.73 -3.76 6.77
N ASP A 552 -16.29 -4.50 5.82
CA ASP A 552 -15.54 -5.43 4.99
C ASP A 552 -14.53 -4.70 4.11
N LEU A 553 -14.92 -3.59 3.46
CA LEU A 553 -14.01 -2.74 2.69
C LEU A 553 -12.88 -2.17 3.56
N VAL A 554 -13.19 -1.70 4.78
CA VAL A 554 -12.19 -1.25 5.74
C VAL A 554 -11.24 -2.38 6.14
N LYS A 555 -11.74 -3.59 6.41
CA LYS A 555 -10.91 -4.76 6.71
C LYS A 555 -10.00 -5.14 5.56
N TYR A 556 -10.52 -5.14 4.33
CA TYR A 556 -9.70 -5.39 3.14
C TYR A 556 -8.51 -4.42 3.09
N ILE A 557 -8.75 -3.11 3.19
CA ILE A 557 -7.70 -2.10 3.12
C ILE A 557 -6.73 -2.19 4.31
N ALA A 558 -7.25 -2.39 5.52
CA ALA A 558 -6.44 -2.47 6.74
C ALA A 558 -5.50 -3.68 6.76
N LEU A 559 -5.90 -4.79 6.13
CA LEU A 559 -5.24 -6.09 6.23
C LEU A 559 -4.51 -6.51 4.94
N LEU A 560 -4.29 -5.55 4.03
CA LEU A 560 -3.36 -5.71 2.91
C LEU A 560 -1.93 -5.91 3.42
N GLY A 561 -1.32 -7.03 3.03
CA GLY A 561 0.03 -7.39 3.42
C GLY A 561 1.09 -6.46 2.80
N VAL A 562 2.17 -6.23 3.57
CA VAL A 562 3.33 -5.46 3.13
C VAL A 562 4.43 -6.42 2.68
N ARG A 563 5.05 -6.14 1.54
CA ARG A 563 6.16 -6.95 1.00
C ARG A 563 7.41 -6.79 1.89
N PRO A 564 8.29 -7.80 1.97
CA PRO A 564 9.52 -7.68 2.74
C PRO A 564 10.50 -6.73 2.02
N GLN A 565 11.42 -6.15 2.78
CA GLN A 565 12.57 -5.47 2.18
C GLN A 565 13.39 -6.51 1.40
N ARG A 566 13.75 -6.16 0.16
CA ARG A 566 14.56 -6.99 -0.73
C ARG A 566 16.06 -6.82 -0.43
N ASP A 567 16.87 -7.82 -0.80
CA ASP A 567 18.33 -7.69 -0.86
C ASP A 567 19.02 -7.17 0.42
N VAL A 568 18.45 -7.46 1.61
CA VAL A 568 18.91 -6.91 2.90
C VAL A 568 20.33 -7.29 3.32
N LEU A 569 20.92 -8.31 2.68
CA LEU A 569 22.31 -8.73 2.89
C LEU A 569 23.26 -8.20 1.81
N ASN A 570 22.74 -7.52 0.77
CA ASN A 570 23.55 -6.94 -0.28
C ASN A 570 24.32 -5.72 0.26
N ALA A 571 25.65 -5.72 0.08
CA ALA A 571 26.53 -4.67 0.60
C ALA A 571 26.16 -3.26 0.11
N ASP A 572 25.66 -3.12 -1.12
CA ASP A 572 25.23 -1.83 -1.66
C ASP A 572 23.93 -1.33 -1.02
N VAL A 573 23.00 -2.23 -0.70
CA VAL A 573 21.75 -1.89 0.01
C VAL A 573 22.05 -1.46 1.44
N VAL A 574 22.95 -2.18 2.12
CA VAL A 574 23.41 -1.84 3.47
C VAL A 574 24.12 -0.48 3.48
N ALA A 575 25.03 -0.23 2.54
CA ALA A 575 25.70 1.06 2.40
C ALA A 575 24.69 2.17 2.03
N GLY A 576 23.74 1.88 1.15
CA GLY A 576 22.67 2.79 0.75
C GLY A 576 21.80 3.27 1.90
N LYS A 577 21.46 2.36 2.82
CA LYS A 577 20.76 2.70 4.06
C LYS A 577 21.59 3.66 4.92
N GLN A 578 22.91 3.46 4.99
CA GLN A 578 23.78 4.38 5.72
C GLN A 578 23.79 5.77 5.07
N TRP A 579 23.90 5.87 3.74
CA TRP A 579 23.83 7.16 3.04
C TRP A 579 22.49 7.86 3.21
N PHE A 580 21.39 7.10 3.26
CA PHE A 580 20.07 7.63 3.58
C PHE A 580 20.03 8.28 4.96
N MET A 581 20.63 7.65 5.97
CA MET A 581 20.73 8.20 7.32
C MET A 581 21.71 9.38 7.39
N ASP A 582 22.86 9.29 6.74
CA ASP A 582 23.88 10.37 6.75
C ASP A 582 23.37 11.64 6.04
N ALA A 583 22.46 11.49 5.08
CA ALA A 583 21.75 12.60 4.44
C ALA A 583 20.67 13.21 5.33
N GLY A 584 20.33 12.63 6.48
CA GLY A 584 19.27 13.10 7.37
C GLY A 584 17.85 12.78 6.90
N CYS A 585 17.67 11.90 5.92
CA CYS A 585 16.33 11.55 5.42
C CYS A 585 15.47 10.89 6.50
N GLU A 586 16.08 10.15 7.43
CA GLU A 586 15.46 9.44 8.54
C GLU A 586 14.81 10.37 9.58
N LYS A 587 15.14 11.66 9.56
CA LYS A 587 14.57 12.65 10.47
C LYS A 587 13.07 12.85 10.27
N CYS A 588 12.60 12.73 9.02
CA CYS A 588 11.18 12.65 8.69
C CYS A 588 10.77 11.20 8.34
N HIS A 589 11.59 10.49 7.57
CA HIS A 589 11.33 9.09 7.20
C HIS A 589 11.79 8.11 8.27
N ARG A 590 11.22 8.25 9.47
CA ARG A 590 11.53 7.44 10.65
C ARG A 590 11.40 5.95 10.35
N ALA A 591 12.48 5.22 10.58
CA ALA A 591 12.59 3.83 10.16
C ALA A 591 11.49 2.93 10.73
N SER A 592 11.14 3.02 12.02
CA SER A 592 10.33 2.00 12.70
C SER A 592 9.42 2.49 13.82
N TYR A 593 8.36 1.70 14.06
CA TYR A 593 7.45 1.78 15.20
C TYR A 593 7.16 0.39 15.78
N THR A 594 6.66 0.37 17.02
CA THR A 594 5.91 -0.76 17.56
C THR A 594 4.44 -0.37 17.60
N THR A 595 3.55 -1.17 17.03
CA THR A 595 2.12 -0.87 17.05
C THR A 595 1.50 -1.09 18.42
N SER A 596 0.42 -0.37 18.70
CA SER A 596 -0.36 -0.46 19.94
C SER A 596 -0.96 -1.85 20.13
N GLN A 597 -1.14 -2.25 21.39
CA GLN A 597 -1.87 -3.48 21.75
C GLN A 597 -3.40 -3.31 21.73
N TYR A 598 -3.89 -2.08 21.53
CA TYR A 598 -5.33 -1.77 21.61
C TYR A 598 -6.03 -1.73 20.25
N HIS A 599 -5.33 -1.97 19.15
CA HIS A 599 -5.95 -2.00 17.82
C HIS A 599 -7.01 -3.12 17.76
N PRO A 600 -8.22 -2.91 17.20
CA PRO A 600 -9.28 -3.93 17.19
C PRO A 600 -8.86 -5.25 16.53
N PHE A 601 -8.13 -5.18 15.42
CA PHE A 601 -7.62 -6.37 14.71
C PHE A 601 -6.37 -6.92 15.39
N ALA A 602 -6.43 -8.18 15.81
CA ALA A 602 -5.38 -8.83 16.57
C ALA A 602 -4.06 -8.97 15.80
N GLU A 603 -4.13 -9.22 14.50
CA GLU A 603 -2.96 -9.34 13.61
C GLU A 603 -2.13 -8.05 13.49
N LEU A 604 -2.70 -6.89 13.83
CA LEU A 604 -2.04 -5.58 13.77
C LEU A 604 -1.49 -5.12 15.12
N GLN A 605 -1.72 -5.86 16.20
CA GLN A 605 -1.30 -5.50 17.56
C GLN A 605 0.17 -5.86 17.81
N GLY A 606 0.91 -4.98 18.50
CA GLY A 606 2.27 -5.27 18.99
C GLY A 606 3.31 -5.59 17.90
N GLN A 607 3.09 -5.14 16.67
CA GLN A 607 3.95 -5.40 15.52
C GLN A 607 5.14 -4.45 15.51
N ASN A 608 6.35 -4.99 15.29
CA ASN A 608 7.53 -4.18 15.00
C ASN A 608 7.60 -3.93 13.50
N ILE A 609 7.21 -2.74 13.09
CA ILE A 609 7.06 -2.35 11.68
C ILE A 609 8.13 -1.36 11.25
N GLN A 610 8.43 -1.33 9.95
CA GLN A 610 9.43 -0.44 9.37
C GLN A 610 8.86 0.38 8.20
N PRO A 611 7.96 1.35 8.46
CA PRO A 611 7.26 2.09 7.42
C PRO A 611 8.07 3.24 6.80
N TYR A 612 9.14 3.70 7.44
CA TYR A 612 9.93 4.88 7.00
C TYR A 612 9.09 6.15 6.84
N THR A 613 8.43 6.58 7.91
CA THR A 613 7.59 7.79 8.00
C THR A 613 7.44 8.17 9.46
N ASP A 614 7.37 9.45 9.79
CA ASP A 614 6.98 9.94 11.11
C ASP A 614 5.48 10.23 11.26
N MET A 615 4.73 10.15 10.14
CA MET A 615 3.32 10.48 9.98
C MET A 615 2.96 11.97 10.25
N LEU A 616 3.96 12.85 10.39
CA LEU A 616 3.77 14.28 10.58
C LEU A 616 3.69 15.01 9.23
N VAL A 617 3.25 16.27 9.25
CA VAL A 617 3.32 17.16 8.08
C VAL A 617 4.53 18.08 8.17
N HIS A 618 5.19 18.31 7.03
CA HIS A 618 6.43 19.08 6.90
C HIS A 618 6.35 20.04 5.73
N ASP A 619 6.95 21.24 5.86
CA ASP A 619 7.09 22.17 4.75
C ASP A 619 8.09 21.61 3.72
N MET A 620 7.57 21.25 2.55
CA MET A 620 8.38 20.69 1.44
C MET A 620 8.85 21.76 0.45
N GLY A 621 8.69 23.04 0.80
CA GLY A 621 9.12 24.22 0.05
C GLY A 621 8.14 24.65 -1.05
N GLU A 622 8.36 25.87 -1.55
CA GLU A 622 7.53 26.52 -2.59
C GLU A 622 7.37 25.65 -3.86
N GLY A 623 8.41 24.89 -4.22
CA GLY A 623 8.37 24.00 -5.38
C GLY A 623 7.28 22.92 -5.30
N LEU A 624 6.88 22.50 -4.10
CA LEU A 624 5.83 21.52 -3.86
C LEU A 624 4.58 22.11 -3.21
N ALA A 625 4.49 23.44 -3.09
CA ALA A 625 3.34 24.09 -2.51
C ALA A 625 2.14 24.09 -3.47
N ASP A 626 0.97 23.75 -2.93
CA ASP A 626 -0.32 24.15 -3.52
C ASP A 626 -0.81 25.46 -2.86
N ASN A 627 -1.96 25.98 -3.29
CA ASN A 627 -2.53 27.20 -2.71
C ASN A 627 -3.74 26.93 -1.79
N LEU A 628 -3.94 25.68 -1.35
CA LEU A 628 -5.07 25.28 -0.51
C LEU A 628 -4.57 24.64 0.81
N ALA A 629 -4.76 25.38 1.90
CA ALA A 629 -4.51 24.88 3.24
C ALA A 629 -5.56 23.81 3.64
N GLU A 630 -5.20 22.92 4.55
CA GLU A 630 -6.12 21.94 5.13
C GLU A 630 -5.96 21.89 6.65
N GLY A 631 -6.89 22.52 7.38
CA GLY A 631 -6.77 22.66 8.83
C GLY A 631 -5.56 23.51 9.20
N ASN A 632 -4.64 22.95 9.98
CA ASN A 632 -3.38 23.61 10.35
C ASN A 632 -2.23 23.33 9.37
N ALA A 633 -2.43 22.54 8.30
CA ALA A 633 -1.43 22.31 7.26
C ALA A 633 -1.55 23.38 6.16
N THR A 634 -0.47 24.08 5.86
CA THR A 634 -0.37 25.09 4.80
C THR A 634 -0.34 24.44 3.42
N GLY A 635 -0.22 25.27 2.37
CA GLY A 635 -0.08 24.81 0.99
C GLY A 635 1.18 23.98 0.74
N ALA A 636 2.27 24.30 1.44
CA ALA A 636 3.58 23.64 1.28
C ALA A 636 3.76 22.41 2.17
N GLU A 637 2.85 22.19 3.12
CA GLU A 637 2.97 21.13 4.10
C GLU A 637 2.34 19.83 3.65
N TRP A 638 3.14 18.76 3.65
CA TRP A 638 2.73 17.42 3.22
C TRP A 638 3.09 16.39 4.28
N ARG A 639 2.22 15.38 4.43
CA ARG A 639 2.49 14.25 5.32
C ARG A 639 3.64 13.42 4.76
N THR A 640 4.61 13.06 5.61
CA THR A 640 5.65 12.09 5.24
C THR A 640 5.00 10.76 4.85
N THR A 641 5.08 10.37 3.58
CA THR A 641 4.50 9.09 3.13
C THR A 641 5.40 7.92 3.53
N PRO A 642 4.84 6.75 3.93
CA PRO A 642 5.64 5.55 4.17
C PRO A 642 6.40 5.13 2.90
N LEU A 643 7.62 4.64 3.05
CA LEU A 643 8.47 4.21 1.93
C LEU A 643 8.39 2.70 1.64
N TRP A 644 7.69 1.89 2.44
CA TRP A 644 7.48 0.49 2.08
C TRP A 644 6.78 0.35 0.72
N GLY A 645 7.17 -0.64 -0.08
CA GLY A 645 6.69 -0.83 -1.44
C GLY A 645 7.17 0.20 -2.47
N LEU A 646 8.03 1.17 -2.10
CA LEU A 646 8.51 2.20 -3.04
C LEU A 646 9.15 1.59 -4.28
N GLY A 647 9.98 0.56 -4.12
CA GLY A 647 10.66 -0.10 -5.24
C GLY A 647 9.75 -0.97 -6.11
N LEU A 648 8.56 -1.32 -5.63
CA LEU A 648 7.57 -2.12 -6.37
C LEU A 648 6.50 -1.26 -7.05
N SER A 649 6.33 -0.02 -6.56
CA SER A 649 5.25 0.88 -6.97
C SER A 649 5.16 1.07 -8.48
N ALA A 650 6.31 1.19 -9.16
CA ALA A 650 6.34 1.40 -10.61
C ALA A 650 5.83 0.21 -11.40
N CYS A 651 6.12 -1.02 -10.95
CA CYS A 651 5.62 -2.23 -11.58
C CYS A 651 4.13 -2.45 -11.33
N VAL A 652 3.66 -2.20 -10.10
CA VAL A 652 2.23 -2.30 -9.77
C VAL A 652 1.40 -1.31 -10.60
N ALA A 653 1.85 -0.05 -10.68
CA ALA A 653 1.16 1.00 -11.42
C ALA A 653 1.16 0.73 -12.93
N GLY A 654 2.32 0.34 -13.47
CA GLY A 654 2.51 0.12 -14.89
C GLY A 654 1.93 -1.20 -15.42
N GLY A 655 1.83 -2.25 -14.60
CA GLY A 655 1.32 -3.57 -14.95
C GLY A 655 2.33 -4.49 -15.62
N VAL A 656 1.81 -5.43 -16.40
CA VAL A 656 2.61 -6.43 -17.13
C VAL A 656 2.38 -6.42 -18.63
N ALA A 657 3.41 -6.81 -19.38
CA ALA A 657 3.30 -7.25 -20.77
C ALA A 657 3.65 -8.73 -20.88
N ASN A 658 3.05 -9.46 -21.82
CA ASN A 658 3.46 -10.82 -22.19
C ASN A 658 4.04 -10.80 -23.62
N PRO A 659 5.37 -10.63 -23.78
CA PRO A 659 5.98 -10.39 -25.09
C PRO A 659 5.90 -11.60 -26.03
N THR A 660 5.78 -12.81 -25.49
CA THR A 660 5.84 -14.06 -26.26
C THR A 660 4.48 -14.75 -26.38
N GLY A 661 3.53 -14.41 -25.50
CA GLY A 661 2.24 -15.08 -25.35
C GLY A 661 2.31 -16.42 -24.62
N HIS A 662 3.48 -16.88 -24.19
CA HIS A 662 3.59 -18.08 -23.37
C HIS A 662 3.29 -17.75 -21.91
N GLN A 663 2.69 -18.70 -21.23
CA GLN A 663 2.47 -18.59 -19.79
C GLN A 663 3.82 -18.47 -19.07
N GLY A 664 3.95 -17.54 -18.14
CA GLY A 664 5.16 -17.33 -17.34
C GLY A 664 6.18 -16.36 -17.93
N ASP A 665 5.91 -15.81 -19.13
CA ASP A 665 6.77 -14.84 -19.80
C ASP A 665 6.32 -13.40 -19.54
N GLU A 666 5.41 -13.16 -18.59
CA GLU A 666 5.00 -11.80 -18.26
C GLU A 666 6.14 -11.02 -17.60
N VAL A 667 6.26 -9.75 -17.97
CA VAL A 667 7.31 -8.84 -17.51
C VAL A 667 6.69 -7.52 -17.06
N CYS A 668 7.25 -6.93 -16.01
CA CYS A 668 6.88 -5.60 -15.54
C CYS A 668 6.99 -4.58 -16.68
N THR A 669 5.95 -3.78 -16.88
CA THR A 669 5.98 -2.56 -17.70
C THR A 669 6.00 -1.35 -16.77
N PRO A 670 7.16 -0.98 -16.20
CA PRO A 670 7.20 -0.02 -15.11
C PRO A 670 6.72 1.36 -15.55
N ALA A 671 5.94 2.01 -14.69
CA ALA A 671 5.54 3.40 -14.88
C ALA A 671 5.68 4.15 -13.55
N HIS A 672 6.48 5.20 -13.55
CA HIS A 672 6.87 5.91 -12.34
C HIS A 672 6.00 7.14 -12.09
N SER A 673 5.61 7.32 -10.84
CA SER A 673 4.91 8.51 -10.37
C SER A 673 5.11 8.69 -8.85
N TYR A 674 5.83 9.73 -8.49
CA TYR A 674 6.12 10.04 -7.09
C TYR A 674 5.64 11.45 -6.73
N LEU A 675 5.57 11.71 -5.42
CA LEU A 675 5.00 12.92 -4.81
C LEU A 675 3.46 13.01 -4.94
N HIS A 676 2.88 14.09 -4.41
CA HIS A 676 1.43 14.25 -4.25
C HIS A 676 0.67 14.43 -5.56
N ASP A 677 1.35 14.79 -6.65
CA ASP A 677 0.76 15.06 -7.96
C ASP A 677 1.34 14.18 -9.09
N GLY A 678 2.25 13.26 -8.75
CA GLY A 678 2.89 12.35 -9.69
C GLY A 678 3.97 12.98 -10.58
N ARG A 679 4.45 14.19 -10.26
CA ARG A 679 5.38 14.92 -11.14
C ARG A 679 6.73 14.23 -11.32
N ALA A 680 7.24 13.53 -10.30
CA ALA A 680 8.57 12.92 -10.33
C ALA A 680 8.56 11.58 -11.09
N ARG A 681 9.47 11.44 -12.05
CA ARG A 681 9.59 10.29 -12.96
C ARG A 681 10.55 9.21 -12.46
N SER A 682 11.23 9.47 -11.35
CA SER A 682 12.12 8.52 -10.68
C SER A 682 12.19 8.84 -9.19
N ILE A 683 12.72 7.90 -8.39
CA ILE A 683 13.01 8.11 -6.97
C ILE A 683 14.02 9.27 -6.82
N GLU A 684 15.02 9.32 -7.70
CA GLU A 684 15.99 10.41 -7.73
C GLU A 684 15.32 11.78 -7.96
N GLU A 685 14.42 11.89 -8.95
CA GLU A 685 13.68 13.15 -9.15
C GLU A 685 12.83 13.50 -7.95
N ALA A 686 12.26 12.52 -7.25
CA ALA A 686 11.52 12.76 -6.02
C ALA A 686 12.42 13.36 -4.93
N ILE A 687 13.64 12.84 -4.75
CA ILE A 687 14.65 13.41 -3.84
C ILE A 687 14.98 14.85 -4.25
N LEU A 688 15.21 15.10 -5.54
CA LEU A 688 15.56 16.43 -6.06
C LEU A 688 14.44 17.47 -5.92
N TRP A 689 13.20 17.04 -5.76
CA TRP A 689 12.07 17.92 -5.48
C TRP A 689 11.96 18.35 -4.01
N HIS A 690 12.69 17.73 -3.08
CA HIS A 690 12.64 18.11 -1.66
C HIS A 690 13.21 19.52 -1.47
N GLY A 691 12.34 20.45 -1.10
CA GLY A 691 12.70 21.79 -0.62
C GLY A 691 12.29 21.96 0.84
N GLY A 692 12.23 23.20 1.32
CA GLY A 692 11.81 23.51 2.69
C GLY A 692 12.66 22.76 3.71
N GLU A 693 12.01 22.01 4.60
CA GLU A 693 12.64 21.17 5.63
C GLU A 693 13.50 20.03 5.02
N GLY A 694 13.15 19.53 3.83
CA GLY A 694 13.90 18.49 3.12
C GLY A 694 15.09 18.99 2.29
N GLU A 695 15.31 20.31 2.21
CA GLU A 695 16.33 20.94 1.37
C GLU A 695 17.76 20.50 1.76
N ALA A 696 18.04 20.37 3.06
CA ALA A 696 19.35 19.94 3.54
C ALA A 696 19.68 18.51 3.10
N SER A 697 18.72 17.58 3.19
CA SER A 697 18.88 16.19 2.75
C SER A 697 19.06 16.07 1.24
N LYS A 698 18.29 16.82 0.45
CA LYS A 698 18.50 16.90 -1.00
C LYS A 698 19.92 17.36 -1.33
N ASN A 699 20.37 18.45 -0.70
CA ASN A 699 21.69 19.01 -0.96
C ASN A 699 22.80 18.03 -0.55
N HIS A 700 22.62 17.27 0.52
CA HIS A 700 23.53 16.20 0.90
C HIS A 700 23.57 15.09 -0.15
N TYR A 701 22.41 14.60 -0.63
CA TYR A 701 22.33 13.61 -1.70
C TYR A 701 23.07 14.07 -2.98
N GLN A 702 22.94 15.34 -3.35
CA GLN A 702 23.63 15.91 -4.51
C GLN A 702 25.16 15.98 -4.35
N GLN A 703 25.67 16.00 -3.12
CA GLN A 703 27.10 15.99 -2.81
C GLN A 703 27.70 14.58 -2.77
N LEU A 704 26.86 13.54 -2.68
CA LEU A 704 27.31 12.16 -2.77
C LEU A 704 27.94 11.88 -4.14
N THR A 705 28.92 10.99 -4.17
CA THR A 705 29.46 10.48 -5.44
C THR A 705 28.40 9.65 -6.18
N PRO A 706 28.50 9.50 -7.51
CA PRO A 706 27.53 8.70 -8.28
C PRO A 706 27.35 7.27 -7.76
N ALA A 707 28.42 6.65 -7.23
CA ALA A 707 28.33 5.33 -6.64
C ALA A 707 27.51 5.31 -5.34
N GLN A 708 27.68 6.31 -4.48
CA GLN A 708 26.93 6.46 -3.23
C GLN A 708 25.46 6.80 -3.50
N GLN A 709 25.18 7.68 -4.47
CA GLN A 709 23.82 7.96 -4.93
C GLN A 709 23.13 6.67 -5.39
N GLN A 710 23.80 5.88 -6.23
CA GLN A 710 23.26 4.61 -6.70
C GLN A 710 23.04 3.60 -5.57
N GLN A 711 23.91 3.57 -4.55
CA GLN A 711 23.71 2.74 -3.35
C GLN A 711 22.46 3.17 -2.58
N MET A 712 22.27 4.48 -2.35
CA MET A 712 21.07 5.01 -1.69
C MET A 712 19.81 4.70 -2.49
N LEU A 713 19.84 4.84 -3.82
CA LEU A 713 18.74 4.46 -4.69
C LEU A 713 18.45 2.95 -4.62
N ARG A 714 19.49 2.09 -4.59
CA ARG A 714 19.30 0.64 -4.40
C ARG A 714 18.65 0.30 -3.07
N PHE A 715 18.98 1.03 -1.99
CA PHE A 715 18.28 0.88 -0.72
C PHE A 715 16.79 1.25 -0.85
N LEU A 716 16.46 2.40 -1.44
CA LEU A 716 15.08 2.83 -1.65
C LEU A 716 14.29 1.88 -2.58
N GLU A 717 14.94 1.36 -3.61
CA GLU A 717 14.41 0.34 -4.52
C GLU A 717 14.24 -1.03 -3.85
N SER A 718 14.90 -1.27 -2.71
CA SER A 718 14.74 -2.50 -1.94
C SER A 718 13.49 -2.50 -1.06
N LEU A 719 12.93 -1.32 -0.77
CA LEU A 719 11.74 -1.14 0.08
C LEU A 719 10.43 -1.55 -0.62
#